data_AF-A0A399I2S5-F1
#
_entry.id   AF-A0A399I2S5-F1
#
_cell.length_a   1.000
_cell.length_b   1.000
_cell.length_c   1.000
_cell.angle_alpha   90.00
_cell.angle_beta   90.00
_cell.angle_gamma   90.00
#
_symmetry.space_group_name_H-M   'P 1'
#
loop_
_entity.id
_entity.type
_entity.pdbx_description
1 polymer ?
#
loop_
_entity_poly.entity_id
_entity_poly.type
_entity_poly.pdbx_seq_one_letter_code
_entity_poly.pdbx_strand_id
1 'polypeptide(L)'
;MQPYTTSKNRSIIYAVLGFILGIGAPFAWTVIRLILFPDSTQTLWHQIFSDITKDSYQIALYTYMGVGTACVMSVLGFYIGRASDQLHVRAGELDGLHREVASQKEVFENRYKVLDNNIKNFHQISSRIQKSIDVEEVLSLCAEGLHEVLGYERVNILMADDGRSLLHFVAATASEGFDTAGVTLPLDERSGIIFKCFNERRLYLVEDISTYPKEYQLHPPFDGIRPLRSRNFVICPIVVKGESVGVFGIDNKFSHRSLNDTDVDTIKLFADQAASAITRINLLGAIDTLTVELGNTFASLLKNREVFSRNILNLKGAVTSLSETTANIASASESVLSSVDETSSAVGEISVAIEQVSRNLDSLSDVVDKSVSAMEEISATLKNVETTTAVSHQMASQVKEQADRGRVVVHETITALADIQTSVDLSYSSIMRLSEKSNRIDSIVNVINDITKRTNLLALNASIIAAQAGEYGKSFGVVADEIRNLSLQTGQSTGEITDIIEEIMNESRSAADSVSVTRELVQKGVTLGHQTGEALQVILESSSRSMDMTEEIKVATEEQAKSVRLVTQSMEDVSTMTSQIFNASKEQANATKSIVRAVDSIKDMAEEMVGATGRQVEDGTAIKVAVDEVGEMVIGLFEDLEKRRGESHAVVAELEMIKGNAA
;
A
#
# COMPACT_ATOMS: atom_id res chain seq x y z
N MET A 1 -111.07 -70.60 36.86
CA MET A 1 -112.32 -70.18 37.53
C MET A 1 -112.86 -68.93 36.84
N GLN A 2 -114.19 -68.75 36.88
CA GLN A 2 -115.09 -68.11 35.90
C GLN A 2 -114.77 -66.70 35.34
N PRO A 3 -115.33 -66.35 34.15
CA PRO A 3 -115.00 -65.16 33.37
C PRO A 3 -116.00 -64.00 33.56
N TYR A 4 -115.54 -62.76 33.42
CA TYR A 4 -116.43 -61.62 33.16
C TYR A 4 -115.97 -60.91 31.88
N THR A 5 -116.87 -60.92 30.91
CA THR A 5 -116.75 -60.27 29.61
C THR A 5 -117.24 -58.82 29.65
N THR A 6 -116.74 -58.07 28.67
CA THR A 6 -117.35 -56.95 27.94
C THR A 6 -117.01 -55.50 28.34
N SER A 7 -116.48 -54.78 27.34
CA SER A 7 -116.99 -53.51 26.79
C SER A 7 -115.83 -52.63 26.30
N LYS A 8 -115.50 -52.79 25.01
CA LYS A 8 -114.45 -52.05 24.29
C LYS A 8 -115.15 -50.98 23.44
N ASN A 9 -115.34 -49.78 23.99
CA ASN A 9 -115.65 -48.55 23.24
C ASN A 9 -115.52 -47.32 24.14
N ARG A 10 -114.41 -47.26 24.90
CA ARG A 10 -114.20 -46.19 25.88
C ARG A 10 -113.81 -44.87 25.21
N SER A 11 -113.12 -44.90 24.07
CA SER A 11 -112.72 -43.69 23.32
C SER A 11 -113.88 -42.76 22.96
N ILE A 12 -115.03 -43.31 22.56
CA ILE A 12 -116.23 -42.54 22.22
C ILE A 12 -116.89 -41.96 23.48
N ILE A 13 -116.95 -42.76 24.55
CA ILE A 13 -117.56 -42.35 25.83
C ILE A 13 -116.80 -41.15 26.41
N TYR A 14 -115.46 -41.20 26.46
CA TYR A 14 -114.65 -40.11 27.00
C TYR A 14 -114.67 -38.84 26.13
N ALA A 15 -114.82 -38.96 24.81
CA ALA A 15 -115.01 -37.80 23.93
C ALA A 15 -116.35 -37.09 24.20
N VAL A 16 -117.45 -37.86 24.30
CA VAL A 16 -118.79 -37.32 24.58
C VAL A 16 -118.84 -36.67 25.97
N LEU A 17 -118.21 -37.28 26.98
CA LEU A 17 -118.13 -36.71 28.32
C LEU A 17 -117.32 -35.40 28.34
N GLY A 18 -116.22 -35.32 27.59
CA GLY A 18 -115.42 -34.10 27.46
C GLY A 18 -116.20 -32.96 26.79
N PHE A 19 -116.99 -33.27 25.76
CA PHE A 19 -117.86 -32.28 25.11
C PHE A 19 -118.92 -31.71 26.06
N ILE A 20 -119.60 -32.56 26.83
CA ILE A 20 -120.62 -32.15 27.80
C ILE A 20 -120.01 -31.26 28.90
N LEU A 21 -118.81 -31.59 29.37
CA LEU A 21 -118.10 -30.79 30.37
C LEU A 21 -117.73 -29.39 29.85
N GLY A 22 -117.29 -29.28 28.59
CA GLY A 22 -116.94 -27.98 28.01
C GLY A 22 -118.16 -27.06 27.82
N ILE A 23 -119.33 -27.62 27.46
CA ILE A 23 -120.58 -26.83 27.38
C ILE A 23 -120.99 -26.26 28.74
N GLY A 24 -120.61 -26.90 29.85
CA GLY A 24 -120.89 -26.43 31.21
C GLY A 24 -120.00 -25.28 31.70
N ALA A 25 -118.89 -24.97 31.04
CA ALA A 25 -117.94 -23.96 31.49
C ALA A 25 -118.50 -22.53 31.62
N PRO A 26 -119.38 -22.05 30.71
CA PRO A 26 -120.05 -20.74 30.87
C PRO A 26 -120.90 -20.66 32.14
N PHE A 27 -121.56 -21.76 32.52
CA PHE A 27 -122.40 -21.85 33.71
C PHE A 27 -121.60 -21.84 35.01
N ALA A 28 -120.44 -22.52 35.02
CA ALA A 28 -119.55 -22.47 36.17
C ALA A 28 -118.96 -21.07 36.37
N TRP A 29 -118.63 -20.37 35.28
CA TRP A 29 -118.10 -19.01 35.34
C TRP A 29 -119.10 -17.99 35.88
N THR A 30 -120.37 -18.07 35.45
CA THR A 30 -121.42 -17.19 35.99
C THR A 30 -121.67 -17.41 37.48
N VAL A 31 -121.58 -18.65 37.98
CA VAL A 31 -121.69 -18.96 39.41
C VAL A 31 -120.48 -18.41 40.20
N ILE A 32 -119.26 -18.59 39.70
CA ILE A 32 -118.04 -18.10 40.36
C ILE A 32 -118.04 -16.56 40.44
N ARG A 33 -118.49 -15.88 39.38
CA ARG A 33 -118.55 -14.41 39.36
C ARG A 33 -119.56 -13.86 40.36
N LEU A 34 -120.71 -14.51 40.51
CA LEU A 34 -121.74 -14.13 41.47
C LEU A 34 -121.24 -14.20 42.94
N ILE A 35 -120.29 -15.11 43.21
CA ILE A 35 -119.69 -15.28 44.55
C ILE A 35 -118.58 -14.26 44.81
N LEU A 36 -117.77 -13.93 43.79
CA LEU A 36 -116.63 -13.03 43.95
C LEU A 36 -117.00 -11.54 43.86
N PHE A 37 -118.07 -11.17 43.15
CA PHE A 37 -118.45 -9.77 42.89
C PHE A 37 -119.96 -9.50 42.99
N PRO A 38 -120.55 -9.50 44.21
CA PRO A 38 -121.97 -9.22 44.41
C PRO A 38 -122.26 -7.71 44.46
N ASP A 39 -123.22 -7.23 43.66
CA ASP A 39 -123.63 -5.80 43.60
C ASP A 39 -125.03 -5.62 44.25
N SER A 40 -125.18 -4.81 45.29
CA SER A 40 -126.39 -4.80 46.16
C SER A 40 -127.54 -3.89 45.68
N THR A 41 -127.42 -3.33 44.48
CA THR A 41 -128.42 -2.42 43.88
C THR A 41 -129.34 -3.10 42.86
N GLN A 42 -129.11 -4.37 42.52
CA GLN A 42 -129.89 -5.11 41.50
C GLN A 42 -130.38 -6.47 42.00
N THR A 43 -131.50 -6.95 41.46
CA THR A 43 -132.04 -8.26 41.78
C THR A 43 -131.16 -9.39 41.20
N LEU A 44 -131.01 -10.50 41.95
CA LEU A 44 -130.19 -11.67 41.60
C LEU A 44 -130.39 -12.16 40.15
N TRP A 45 -131.64 -12.25 39.72
CA TRP A 45 -131.98 -12.67 38.36
C TRP A 45 -131.50 -11.69 37.28
N HIS A 46 -131.44 -10.40 37.61
CA HIS A 46 -130.99 -9.37 36.68
C HIS A 46 -129.45 -9.33 36.55
N GLN A 47 -128.71 -9.71 37.60
CA GLN A 47 -127.25 -9.87 37.51
C GLN A 47 -126.81 -11.04 36.64
N ILE A 48 -127.54 -12.16 36.70
CA ILE A 48 -127.21 -13.35 35.91
C ILE A 48 -127.54 -13.13 34.43
N PHE A 49 -128.73 -12.59 34.13
CA PHE A 49 -129.18 -12.45 32.75
C PHE A 49 -128.66 -11.18 32.06
N SER A 50 -128.50 -10.06 32.77
CA SER A 50 -128.05 -8.83 32.11
C SER A 50 -126.61 -8.91 31.64
N ASP A 51 -125.75 -9.70 32.28
CA ASP A 51 -124.37 -9.83 31.84
C ASP A 51 -124.26 -10.57 30.51
N ILE A 52 -124.96 -11.70 30.40
CA ILE A 52 -124.97 -12.53 29.18
C ILE A 52 -125.52 -11.76 27.98
N THR A 53 -126.49 -10.85 28.18
CA THR A 53 -127.19 -10.17 27.06
C THR A 53 -127.02 -8.66 27.02
N LYS A 54 -126.04 -8.07 27.73
CA LYS A 54 -125.86 -6.60 27.79
C LYS A 54 -125.30 -5.99 26.50
N ASP A 55 -124.43 -6.69 25.78
CA ASP A 55 -123.81 -6.18 24.56
C ASP A 55 -123.45 -7.32 23.58
N SER A 56 -123.39 -7.01 22.29
CA SER A 56 -123.16 -7.99 21.20
C SER A 56 -121.82 -8.72 21.35
N TYR A 57 -120.85 -8.08 22.00
CA TYR A 57 -119.54 -8.66 22.28
C TYR A 57 -119.57 -9.73 23.38
N GLN A 58 -120.38 -9.57 24.43
CA GLN A 58 -120.47 -10.56 25.51
C GLN A 58 -121.14 -11.85 25.06
N ILE A 59 -122.17 -11.77 24.22
CA ILE A 59 -122.81 -12.96 23.63
C ILE A 59 -121.81 -13.73 22.77
N ALA A 60 -120.99 -13.03 21.96
CA ALA A 60 -119.94 -13.66 21.17
C ALA A 60 -118.86 -14.31 22.06
N LEU A 61 -118.48 -13.66 23.16
CA LEU A 61 -117.48 -14.17 24.09
C LEU A 61 -117.94 -15.45 24.79
N TYR A 62 -119.16 -15.50 25.34
CA TYR A 62 -119.68 -16.69 26.00
C TYR A 62 -119.96 -17.83 25.01
N THR A 63 -120.36 -17.52 23.78
CA THR A 63 -120.54 -18.53 22.71
C THR A 63 -119.19 -19.10 22.28
N TYR A 64 -118.18 -18.26 22.11
CA TYR A 64 -116.81 -18.71 21.84
C TYR A 64 -116.25 -19.55 22.99
N MET A 65 -116.53 -19.17 24.25
CA MET A 65 -116.08 -19.91 25.42
C MET A 65 -116.74 -21.29 25.49
N GLY A 66 -118.06 -21.39 25.29
CA GLY A 66 -118.79 -22.66 25.34
C GLY A 66 -118.45 -23.61 24.18
N VAL A 67 -118.43 -23.11 22.95
CA VAL A 67 -118.15 -23.95 21.76
C VAL A 67 -116.66 -24.30 21.66
N GLY A 68 -115.78 -23.35 21.99
CA GLY A 68 -114.34 -23.56 21.98
C GLY A 68 -113.88 -24.57 23.03
N THR A 69 -114.35 -24.47 24.28
CA THR A 69 -113.96 -25.41 25.34
C THR A 69 -114.55 -26.81 25.15
N ALA A 70 -115.76 -26.92 24.60
CA ALA A 70 -116.36 -28.22 24.29
C ALA A 70 -115.59 -29.00 23.20
N CYS A 71 -115.12 -28.31 22.16
CA CYS A 71 -114.40 -28.96 21.07
C CYS A 71 -113.01 -29.46 21.52
N VAL A 72 -112.29 -28.65 22.30
CA VAL A 72 -110.98 -29.03 22.84
C VAL A 72 -111.09 -30.19 23.83
N MET A 73 -112.05 -30.15 24.76
CA MET A 73 -112.24 -31.22 25.76
C MET A 73 -112.73 -32.54 25.14
N SER A 74 -113.49 -32.49 24.05
CA SER A 74 -113.92 -33.68 23.30
C SER A 74 -112.74 -34.37 22.60
N VAL A 75 -111.86 -33.61 21.94
CA VAL A 75 -110.64 -34.15 21.31
C VAL A 75 -109.66 -34.70 22.35
N LEU A 76 -109.50 -34.01 23.49
CA LEU A 76 -108.67 -34.49 24.59
C LEU A 76 -109.22 -35.80 25.19
N GLY A 77 -110.54 -35.89 25.39
CA GLY A 77 -111.23 -37.08 25.87
C GLY A 77 -111.10 -38.29 24.91
N PHE A 78 -111.12 -38.05 23.60
CA PHE A 78 -110.89 -39.08 22.59
C PHE A 78 -109.47 -39.67 22.66
N TYR A 79 -108.44 -38.82 22.83
CA TYR A 79 -107.05 -39.28 22.97
C TYR A 79 -106.80 -40.02 24.29
N ILE A 80 -107.38 -39.58 25.40
CA ILE A 80 -107.26 -40.25 26.71
C ILE A 80 -107.95 -41.63 26.68
N GLY A 81 -109.14 -41.73 26.08
CA GLY A 81 -109.83 -43.02 25.94
C GLY A 81 -109.07 -44.00 25.04
N ARG A 82 -108.40 -43.53 23.99
CA ARG A 82 -107.56 -44.37 23.11
C ARG A 82 -106.27 -44.83 23.80
N ALA A 83 -105.67 -44.00 24.67
CA ALA A 83 -104.51 -44.38 25.47
C ALA A 83 -104.86 -45.40 26.57
N SER A 84 -106.03 -45.27 27.19
CA SER A 84 -106.53 -46.19 28.23
C SER A 84 -106.81 -47.59 27.69
N ASP A 85 -107.44 -47.70 26.51
CA ASP A 85 -107.71 -49.01 25.87
C ASP A 85 -106.41 -49.70 25.40
N GLN A 86 -105.37 -48.95 25.01
CA GLN A 86 -104.05 -49.52 24.69
C GLN A 86 -103.28 -50.02 25.92
N LEU A 87 -103.47 -49.39 27.09
CA LEU A 87 -102.82 -49.81 28.34
C LEU A 87 -103.42 -51.10 28.92
N HIS A 88 -104.74 -51.29 28.81
CA HIS A 88 -105.38 -52.50 29.35
C HIS A 88 -105.20 -53.75 28.48
N VAL A 89 -105.09 -53.60 27.15
CA VAL A 89 -104.73 -54.73 26.28
C VAL A 89 -103.26 -55.14 26.50
N ARG A 90 -102.35 -54.18 26.74
CA ARG A 90 -100.96 -54.46 27.12
C ARG A 90 -100.80 -55.09 28.51
N ALA A 91 -101.70 -54.83 29.46
CA ALA A 91 -101.65 -55.43 30.79
C ALA A 91 -102.03 -56.93 30.79
N GLY A 92 -102.95 -57.35 29.92
CA GLY A 92 -103.37 -58.76 29.80
C GLY A 92 -102.37 -59.66 29.07
N GLU A 93 -101.59 -59.12 28.14
CA GLU A 93 -100.50 -59.85 27.46
C GLU A 93 -99.22 -59.94 28.34
N LEU A 94 -99.07 -59.07 29.35
CA LEU A 94 -97.87 -59.00 30.21
C LEU A 94 -97.80 -60.14 31.24
N ASP A 95 -98.94 -60.59 31.79
CA ASP A 95 -98.96 -61.65 32.82
C ASP A 95 -98.73 -63.06 32.24
N GLY A 96 -99.07 -63.28 30.97
CA GLY A 96 -98.71 -64.50 30.24
C GLY A 96 -97.24 -64.51 29.81
N LEU A 97 -96.72 -63.34 29.39
CA LEU A 97 -95.32 -63.18 29.00
C LEU A 97 -94.38 -63.25 30.21
N HIS A 98 -94.78 -62.77 31.39
CA HIS A 98 -93.95 -62.77 32.60
C HIS A 98 -93.57 -64.18 33.10
N ARG A 99 -94.38 -65.21 32.83
CA ARG A 99 -94.07 -66.59 33.24
C ARG A 99 -93.10 -67.30 32.27
N GLU A 100 -93.13 -66.94 31.00
CA GLU A 100 -92.17 -67.40 29.98
C GLU A 100 -90.84 -66.62 30.07
N VAL A 101 -90.92 -65.29 30.28
CA VAL A 101 -89.79 -64.36 30.44
C VAL A 101 -89.06 -64.55 31.76
N ALA A 102 -89.70 -64.97 32.86
CA ALA A 102 -88.96 -65.28 34.09
C ALA A 102 -87.96 -66.44 33.90
N SER A 103 -88.31 -67.47 33.12
CA SER A 103 -87.38 -68.57 32.82
C SER A 103 -86.25 -68.17 31.86
N GLN A 104 -86.50 -67.24 30.92
CA GLN A 104 -85.45 -66.68 30.05
C GLN A 104 -84.61 -65.59 30.73
N LYS A 105 -85.20 -64.81 31.67
CA LYS A 105 -84.53 -63.74 32.41
C LYS A 105 -83.52 -64.27 33.41
N GLU A 106 -83.77 -65.41 34.05
CA GLU A 106 -82.79 -66.05 34.93
C GLU A 106 -81.54 -66.53 34.16
N VAL A 107 -81.72 -66.98 32.91
CA VAL A 107 -80.63 -67.34 31.99
C VAL A 107 -79.91 -66.09 31.43
N PHE A 108 -80.59 -64.95 31.29
CA PHE A 108 -80.02 -63.70 30.77
C PHE A 108 -79.37 -62.82 31.87
N GLU A 109 -79.91 -62.74 33.09
CA GLU A 109 -79.33 -61.98 34.22
C GLU A 109 -78.01 -62.59 34.70
N ASN A 110 -77.87 -63.92 34.69
CA ASN A 110 -76.58 -64.56 34.95
C ASN A 110 -75.54 -64.25 33.86
N ARG A 111 -75.97 -64.06 32.61
CA ARG A 111 -75.07 -63.68 31.50
C ARG A 111 -74.70 -62.19 31.53
N TYR A 112 -75.58 -61.32 32.02
CA TYR A 112 -75.35 -59.87 32.15
C TYR A 112 -74.50 -59.49 33.38
N LYS A 113 -74.66 -60.19 34.53
CA LYS A 113 -73.81 -59.97 35.71
C LYS A 113 -72.35 -60.35 35.48
N VAL A 114 -72.08 -61.39 34.67
CA VAL A 114 -70.71 -61.76 34.28
C VAL A 114 -70.10 -60.72 33.33
N LEU A 115 -70.91 -60.06 32.49
CA LEU A 115 -70.44 -59.02 31.55
C LEU A 115 -70.20 -57.65 32.22
N ASP A 116 -71.06 -57.21 33.16
CA ASP A 116 -70.89 -55.94 33.91
C ASP A 116 -69.66 -55.97 34.86
N ASN A 117 -69.38 -57.14 35.45
CA ASN A 117 -68.22 -57.30 36.32
C ASN A 117 -66.91 -57.20 35.52
N ASN A 118 -66.85 -57.76 34.30
CA ASN A 118 -65.69 -57.67 33.41
C ASN A 118 -65.41 -56.23 32.93
N ILE A 119 -66.44 -55.39 32.73
CA ILE A 119 -66.28 -53.98 32.30
C ILE A 119 -65.79 -53.07 33.44
N LYS A 120 -66.31 -53.22 34.67
CA LYS A 120 -65.81 -52.44 35.84
C LYS A 120 -64.36 -52.75 36.15
N ASN A 121 -64.02 -54.01 36.04
CA ASN A 121 -62.69 -54.55 36.19
C ASN A 121 -61.70 -53.99 35.14
N PHE A 122 -62.12 -53.92 33.87
CA PHE A 122 -61.35 -53.25 32.81
C PHE A 122 -61.05 -51.77 33.11
N HIS A 123 -62.04 -51.02 33.60
CA HIS A 123 -61.87 -49.60 33.93
C HIS A 123 -60.84 -49.33 35.05
N GLN A 124 -60.74 -50.20 36.06
CA GLN A 124 -59.74 -50.05 37.12
C GLN A 124 -58.31 -50.28 36.61
N ILE A 125 -58.10 -51.28 35.76
CA ILE A 125 -56.78 -51.56 35.16
C ILE A 125 -56.39 -50.48 34.17
N SER A 126 -57.32 -50.04 33.31
CA SER A 126 -57.08 -48.94 32.36
C SER A 126 -56.67 -47.64 33.07
N SER A 127 -57.26 -47.30 34.22
CA SER A 127 -56.85 -46.14 35.01
C SER A 127 -55.44 -46.26 35.61
N ARG A 128 -55.02 -47.48 36.01
CA ARG A 128 -53.66 -47.74 36.50
C ARG A 128 -52.62 -47.65 35.38
N ILE A 129 -52.91 -48.26 34.23
CA ILE A 129 -52.09 -48.14 33.00
C ILE A 129 -51.91 -46.66 32.62
N GLN A 130 -52.98 -45.85 32.72
CA GLN A 130 -52.92 -44.43 32.41
C GLN A 130 -52.21 -43.57 33.47
N LYS A 131 -51.82 -44.09 34.64
CA LYS A 131 -51.05 -43.32 35.64
C LYS A 131 -49.57 -43.67 35.64
N SER A 132 -49.20 -44.82 35.09
CA SER A 132 -47.79 -45.20 35.03
C SER A 132 -47.03 -44.35 34.00
N ILE A 133 -45.77 -44.09 34.36
CA ILE A 133 -44.78 -43.38 33.55
C ILE A 133 -43.66 -44.32 33.08
N ASP A 134 -43.77 -45.63 33.38
CA ASP A 134 -42.84 -46.67 33.00
C ASP A 134 -43.54 -47.64 32.02
N VAL A 135 -42.89 -47.88 30.88
CA VAL A 135 -43.41 -48.75 29.81
C VAL A 135 -43.49 -50.20 30.27
N GLU A 136 -42.53 -50.69 31.06
CA GLU A 136 -42.55 -52.08 31.55
C GLU A 136 -43.68 -52.29 32.56
N GLU A 137 -43.90 -51.32 33.45
CA GLU A 137 -45.00 -51.35 34.42
C GLU A 137 -46.37 -51.33 33.72
N VAL A 138 -46.55 -50.50 32.68
CA VAL A 138 -47.77 -50.48 31.85
C VAL A 138 -48.05 -51.86 31.25
N LEU A 139 -47.03 -52.52 30.70
CA LEU A 139 -47.18 -53.82 30.06
C LEU A 139 -47.44 -54.93 31.08
N SER A 140 -46.78 -54.91 32.23
CA SER A 140 -47.06 -55.85 33.33
C SER A 140 -48.51 -55.73 33.81
N LEU A 141 -49.01 -54.50 34.01
CA LEU A 141 -50.40 -54.25 34.40
C LEU A 141 -51.41 -54.76 33.35
N CYS A 142 -51.08 -54.67 32.06
CA CYS A 142 -51.88 -55.28 30.99
C CYS A 142 -51.90 -56.81 31.10
N ALA A 143 -50.76 -57.45 31.36
CA ALA A 143 -50.66 -58.91 31.50
C ALA A 143 -51.44 -59.44 32.71
N GLU A 144 -51.30 -58.77 33.86
CA GLU A 144 -52.05 -59.07 35.09
C GLU A 144 -53.56 -58.88 34.88
N GLY A 145 -53.96 -57.80 34.21
CA GLY A 145 -55.36 -57.51 33.93
C GLY A 145 -56.04 -58.53 33.02
N LEU A 146 -55.32 -59.04 32.02
CA LEU A 146 -55.82 -60.11 31.17
C LEU A 146 -55.87 -61.45 31.92
N HIS A 147 -54.91 -61.73 32.81
CA HIS A 147 -54.84 -62.99 33.54
C HIS A 147 -55.80 -63.08 34.73
N GLU A 148 -55.62 -62.21 35.73
CA GLU A 148 -56.32 -62.30 37.03
C GLU A 148 -57.77 -61.83 36.94
N VAL A 149 -58.02 -60.87 36.05
CA VAL A 149 -59.25 -60.08 36.06
C VAL A 149 -60.21 -60.49 34.96
N LEU A 150 -59.70 -60.81 33.76
CA LEU A 150 -60.50 -61.38 32.66
C LEU A 150 -60.44 -62.92 32.62
N GLY A 151 -59.58 -63.53 33.44
CA GLY A 151 -59.55 -64.97 33.67
C GLY A 151 -58.87 -65.78 32.56
N TYR A 152 -58.07 -65.15 31.70
CA TYR A 152 -57.27 -65.89 30.71
C TYR A 152 -56.12 -66.62 31.40
N GLU A 153 -55.92 -67.89 31.08
CA GLU A 153 -54.99 -68.69 31.87
C GLU A 153 -53.54 -68.28 31.64
N ARG A 154 -53.10 -68.08 30.40
CA ARG A 154 -51.73 -67.61 30.13
C ARG A 154 -51.76 -66.36 29.29
N VAL A 155 -51.00 -65.36 29.73
CA VAL A 155 -50.83 -64.10 29.01
C VAL A 155 -49.34 -63.85 28.86
N ASN A 156 -48.88 -63.71 27.63
CA ASN A 156 -47.50 -63.47 27.27
C ASN A 156 -47.41 -62.14 26.53
N ILE A 157 -46.50 -61.28 26.94
CA ILE A 157 -46.20 -60.04 26.23
C ILE A 157 -44.74 -60.08 25.81
N LEU A 158 -44.51 -59.89 24.52
CA LEU A 158 -43.16 -59.75 23.98
C LEU A 158 -43.01 -58.38 23.33
N MET A 159 -41.89 -57.70 23.61
CA MET A 159 -41.55 -56.41 23.03
C MET A 159 -40.34 -56.55 22.12
N ALA A 160 -40.30 -55.78 21.04
CA ALA A 160 -39.13 -55.70 20.19
C ALA A 160 -38.02 -54.89 20.87
N ASP A 161 -36.77 -55.28 20.62
CA ASP A 161 -35.62 -54.43 20.91
C ASP A 161 -35.57 -53.21 19.96
N ASP A 162 -34.76 -52.20 20.30
CA ASP A 162 -34.61 -50.98 19.49
C ASP A 162 -34.16 -51.27 18.05
N GLY A 163 -33.44 -52.39 17.84
CA GLY A 163 -33.01 -52.87 16.53
C GLY A 163 -34.06 -53.67 15.75
N ARG A 164 -35.23 -53.97 16.34
CA ARG A 164 -36.30 -54.84 15.80
C ARG A 164 -35.79 -56.17 15.27
N SER A 165 -34.79 -56.72 15.94
CA SER A 165 -34.13 -57.97 15.59
C SER A 165 -34.59 -59.12 16.47
N LEU A 166 -34.97 -58.81 17.71
CA LEU A 166 -35.34 -59.77 18.73
C LEU A 166 -36.61 -59.29 19.46
N LEU A 167 -37.46 -60.25 19.81
CA LEU A 167 -38.56 -60.09 20.75
C LEU A 167 -38.12 -60.63 22.11
N HIS A 168 -38.22 -59.83 23.16
CA HIS A 168 -37.95 -60.26 24.54
C HIS A 168 -39.27 -60.33 25.33
N PHE A 169 -39.35 -61.24 26.28
CA PHE A 169 -40.51 -61.31 27.17
C PHE A 169 -40.50 -60.15 28.17
N VAL A 170 -41.61 -59.43 28.24
CA VAL A 170 -41.86 -58.40 29.27
C VAL A 170 -42.76 -58.94 30.36
N ALA A 171 -43.73 -59.80 30.00
CA ALA A 171 -44.59 -60.47 30.97
C ALA A 171 -44.98 -61.87 30.50
N ALA A 172 -45.11 -62.83 31.42
CA ALA A 172 -45.62 -64.18 31.17
C ALA A 172 -46.37 -64.70 32.40
N THR A 173 -47.69 -64.82 32.32
CA THR A 173 -48.53 -65.22 33.45
C THR A 173 -48.91 -66.71 33.41
N ALA A 174 -49.09 -67.34 34.59
CA ALA A 174 -49.42 -68.77 34.81
C ALA A 174 -48.52 -69.81 34.12
N SER A 175 -47.22 -69.55 34.10
CA SER A 175 -46.19 -70.54 33.77
C SER A 175 -45.29 -70.79 34.98
N GLU A 176 -45.75 -71.61 35.93
CA GLU A 176 -45.00 -71.94 37.16
C GLU A 176 -43.56 -72.42 36.83
N GLY A 177 -42.57 -71.67 37.33
CA GLY A 177 -41.14 -71.95 37.16
C GLY A 177 -40.50 -71.47 35.85
N PHE A 178 -41.13 -70.57 35.10
CA PHE A 178 -40.52 -69.91 33.93
C PHE A 178 -40.03 -68.50 34.29
N ASP A 179 -38.73 -68.26 34.14
CA ASP A 179 -38.14 -66.93 34.25
C ASP A 179 -38.19 -66.23 32.88
N THR A 180 -38.84 -65.06 32.82
CA THR A 180 -38.91 -64.25 31.60
C THR A 180 -37.59 -63.59 31.27
N ALA A 181 -36.70 -63.42 32.25
CA ALA A 181 -35.43 -62.73 32.07
C ALA A 181 -34.51 -63.48 31.10
N GLY A 182 -34.12 -62.79 30.01
CA GLY A 182 -33.14 -63.30 29.04
C GLY A 182 -33.67 -64.25 27.98
N VAL A 183 -34.98 -64.56 27.97
CA VAL A 183 -35.59 -65.36 26.89
C VAL A 183 -35.95 -64.43 25.72
N THR A 184 -35.34 -64.68 24.57
CA THR A 184 -35.56 -63.90 23.34
C THR A 184 -35.99 -64.80 22.19
N LEU A 185 -36.81 -64.25 21.31
CA LEU A 185 -37.23 -64.84 20.06
C LEU A 185 -36.72 -64.00 18.89
N PRO A 186 -36.19 -64.60 17.82
CA PRO A 186 -35.83 -63.85 16.63
C PRO A 186 -37.08 -63.27 15.96
N LEU A 187 -37.04 -62.01 15.57
CA LEU A 187 -38.13 -61.40 14.82
C LEU A 187 -38.02 -61.75 13.33
N ASP A 188 -38.10 -63.05 13.01
CA ASP A 188 -38.08 -63.58 11.64
C ASP A 188 -38.99 -64.82 11.50
N GLU A 189 -38.99 -65.44 10.32
CA GLU A 189 -39.84 -66.59 9.99
C GLU A 189 -39.73 -67.76 10.98
N ARG A 190 -38.63 -67.89 11.74
CA ARG A 190 -38.46 -68.95 12.74
C ARG A 190 -39.41 -68.81 13.93
N SER A 191 -39.89 -67.60 14.21
CA SER A 191 -40.89 -67.33 15.24
C SER A 191 -42.33 -67.56 14.77
N GLY A 192 -42.50 -68.04 13.54
CA GLY A 192 -43.79 -68.46 12.97
C GLY A 192 -44.85 -67.37 13.06
N ILE A 193 -46.01 -67.72 13.62
CA ILE A 193 -47.17 -66.83 13.71
C ILE A 193 -46.91 -65.58 14.57
N ILE A 194 -45.94 -65.61 15.48
CA ILE A 194 -45.55 -64.44 16.29
C ILE A 194 -44.94 -63.36 15.40
N PHE A 195 -44.00 -63.76 14.54
CA PHE A 195 -43.39 -62.85 13.57
C PHE A 195 -44.41 -62.35 12.54
N LYS A 196 -45.29 -63.24 12.05
CA LYS A 196 -46.38 -62.86 11.15
C LYS A 196 -47.33 -61.84 11.77
N CYS A 197 -47.75 -62.04 13.01
CA CYS A 197 -48.55 -61.08 13.78
C CYS A 197 -47.87 -59.72 13.92
N PHE A 198 -46.58 -59.72 14.28
CA PHE A 198 -45.82 -58.49 14.44
C PHE A 198 -45.64 -57.76 13.11
N ASN A 199 -45.26 -58.45 12.04
CA ASN A 199 -44.92 -57.84 10.75
C ASN A 199 -46.16 -57.44 9.93
N GLU A 200 -47.19 -58.31 9.88
CA GLU A 200 -48.43 -58.03 9.15
C GLU A 200 -49.37 -57.09 9.93
N ARG A 201 -49.05 -56.79 11.20
CA ARG A 201 -49.86 -55.93 12.09
C ARG A 201 -51.29 -56.43 12.23
N ARG A 202 -51.45 -57.74 12.16
CA ARG A 202 -52.73 -58.41 12.12
C ARG A 202 -52.86 -59.36 13.31
N LEU A 203 -54.00 -59.29 13.97
CA LEU A 203 -54.38 -60.23 15.03
C LEU A 203 -54.75 -61.58 14.41
N TYR A 204 -54.32 -62.67 15.04
CA TYR A 204 -54.71 -64.03 14.67
C TYR A 204 -55.41 -64.73 15.84
N LEU A 205 -56.58 -65.30 15.56
CA LEU A 205 -57.26 -66.27 16.41
C LEU A 205 -56.95 -67.67 15.85
N VAL A 206 -56.20 -68.46 16.62
CA VAL A 206 -55.72 -69.78 16.19
C VAL A 206 -56.49 -70.84 16.96
N GLU A 207 -57.35 -71.60 16.28
CA GLU A 207 -58.10 -72.69 16.91
C GLU A 207 -57.25 -73.95 17.10
N ASP A 208 -56.44 -74.31 16.09
CA ASP A 208 -55.43 -75.37 16.18
C ASP A 208 -54.24 -75.07 15.25
N ILE A 209 -53.10 -74.70 15.82
CA ILE A 209 -51.87 -74.36 15.10
C ILE A 209 -51.31 -75.54 14.25
N SER A 210 -51.68 -76.79 14.57
CA SER A 210 -51.22 -77.96 13.80
C SER A 210 -51.84 -78.07 12.41
N THR A 211 -52.99 -77.41 12.21
CA THR A 211 -53.66 -77.32 10.90
C THR A 211 -53.10 -76.21 10.01
N TYR A 212 -52.33 -75.29 10.58
CA TYR A 212 -51.70 -74.20 9.84
C TYR A 212 -50.45 -74.68 9.10
N PRO A 213 -50.09 -74.04 7.97
CA PRO A 213 -48.86 -74.34 7.24
C PRO A 213 -47.62 -74.22 8.13
N LYS A 214 -46.55 -74.96 7.80
CA LYS A 214 -45.31 -75.02 8.61
C LYS A 214 -44.64 -73.65 8.85
N GLU A 215 -44.92 -72.66 8.02
CA GLU A 215 -44.44 -71.27 8.16
C GLU A 215 -45.09 -70.49 9.30
N TYR A 216 -46.26 -70.93 9.79
CA TYR A 216 -46.95 -70.31 10.95
C TYR A 216 -46.56 -70.97 12.28
N GLN A 217 -45.93 -72.15 12.23
CA GLN A 217 -45.52 -72.87 13.42
C GLN A 217 -44.18 -72.33 13.93
N LEU A 218 -43.98 -72.33 15.25
CA LEU A 218 -42.69 -72.02 15.85
C LEU A 218 -41.66 -73.08 15.44
N HIS A 219 -40.45 -72.66 15.05
CA HIS A 219 -39.37 -73.58 14.68
C HIS A 219 -38.49 -73.92 15.90
N PRO A 220 -37.88 -75.11 15.96
CA PRO A 220 -36.91 -75.45 17.01
C PRO A 220 -35.74 -74.46 17.06
N PRO A 221 -35.27 -74.03 18.25
CA PRO A 221 -35.64 -74.50 19.59
C PRO A 221 -36.84 -73.75 20.24
N PHE A 222 -37.46 -72.80 19.54
CA PHE A 222 -38.48 -71.90 20.10
C PHE A 222 -39.85 -72.58 20.30
N ASP A 223 -40.10 -73.67 19.58
CA ASP A 223 -41.27 -74.56 19.75
C ASP A 223 -41.33 -75.24 21.14
N GLY A 224 -40.17 -75.34 21.81
CA GLY A 224 -40.03 -75.88 23.16
C GLY A 224 -40.34 -74.88 24.29
N ILE A 225 -40.53 -73.59 23.98
CA ILE A 225 -40.76 -72.55 24.98
C ILE A 225 -42.12 -72.76 25.66
N ARG A 226 -42.08 -73.09 26.97
CA ARG A 226 -43.26 -73.53 27.72
C ARG A 226 -44.45 -72.56 27.68
N PRO A 227 -44.26 -71.23 27.82
CA PRO A 227 -45.37 -70.28 27.71
C PRO A 227 -46.00 -70.18 26.31
N LEU A 228 -45.26 -70.51 25.25
CA LEU A 228 -45.73 -70.41 23.85
C LEU A 228 -46.29 -71.74 23.31
N ARG A 229 -46.25 -72.80 24.11
CA ARG A 229 -46.64 -74.16 23.70
C ARG A 229 -48.14 -74.40 23.85
N SER A 230 -48.94 -73.67 23.08
CA SER A 230 -50.38 -73.90 22.95
C SER A 230 -50.77 -74.30 21.52
N ARG A 231 -51.86 -75.07 21.40
CA ARG A 231 -52.47 -75.37 20.10
C ARG A 231 -53.55 -74.35 19.73
N ASN A 232 -54.25 -73.82 20.74
CA ASN A 232 -55.28 -72.81 20.60
C ASN A 232 -54.86 -71.55 21.37
N PHE A 233 -54.76 -70.41 20.68
CA PHE A 233 -54.37 -69.13 21.28
C PHE A 233 -54.77 -67.94 20.40
N VAL A 234 -54.83 -66.75 21.00
CA VAL A 234 -54.93 -65.48 20.28
C VAL A 234 -53.59 -64.77 20.36
N ILE A 235 -53.16 -64.19 19.24
CA ILE A 235 -52.00 -63.30 19.22
C ILE A 235 -52.35 -61.96 18.57
N CYS A 236 -52.03 -60.86 19.26
CA CYS A 236 -52.38 -59.50 18.89
C CYS A 236 -51.13 -58.59 18.91
N PRO A 237 -50.89 -57.75 17.90
CA PRO A 237 -49.77 -56.81 17.93
C PRO A 237 -50.07 -55.60 18.82
N ILE A 238 -49.02 -55.00 19.38
CA ILE A 238 -49.03 -53.68 20.03
C ILE A 238 -48.49 -52.69 19.02
N VAL A 239 -49.32 -51.73 18.59
CA VAL A 239 -48.98 -50.82 17.48
C VAL A 239 -48.92 -49.38 17.97
N VAL A 240 -47.73 -48.79 18.01
CA VAL A 240 -47.49 -47.39 18.39
C VAL A 240 -47.19 -46.57 17.15
N LYS A 241 -47.95 -45.48 16.91
CA LYS A 241 -47.80 -44.61 15.72
C LYS A 241 -47.76 -45.35 14.37
N GLY A 242 -48.50 -46.47 14.27
CA GLY A 242 -48.57 -47.28 13.06
C GLY A 242 -47.45 -48.30 12.89
N GLU A 243 -46.56 -48.47 13.87
CA GLU A 243 -45.53 -49.51 13.87
C GLU A 243 -45.73 -50.50 15.01
N SER A 244 -45.56 -51.80 14.73
CA SER A 244 -45.58 -52.83 15.78
C SER A 244 -44.35 -52.65 16.68
N VAL A 245 -44.59 -52.58 17.97
CA VAL A 245 -43.55 -52.50 19.01
C VAL A 245 -43.52 -53.73 19.91
N GLY A 246 -44.56 -54.57 19.84
CA GLY A 246 -44.64 -55.83 20.57
C GLY A 246 -45.84 -56.68 20.15
N VAL A 247 -46.05 -57.79 20.85
CA VAL A 247 -47.19 -58.71 20.68
C VAL A 247 -47.71 -59.21 22.03
N PHE A 248 -49.03 -59.36 22.13
CA PHE A 248 -49.77 -60.08 23.17
C PHE A 248 -50.11 -61.47 22.67
N GLY A 249 -49.74 -62.52 23.39
CA GLY A 249 -50.17 -63.90 23.15
C GLY A 249 -50.95 -64.42 24.34
N ILE A 250 -52.16 -64.94 24.11
CA ILE A 250 -53.04 -65.42 25.18
C ILE A 250 -53.58 -66.80 24.85
N ASP A 251 -53.58 -67.69 25.84
CA ASP A 251 -54.14 -69.03 25.70
C ASP A 251 -54.87 -69.52 26.97
N ASN A 252 -55.72 -70.53 26.77
CA ASN A 252 -56.42 -71.27 27.83
C ASN A 252 -55.94 -72.73 27.86
N LYS A 253 -54.64 -72.93 28.15
CA LYS A 253 -53.95 -74.23 28.06
C LYS A 253 -54.57 -75.37 28.88
N PHE A 254 -55.03 -75.08 30.10
CA PHE A 254 -55.46 -76.05 31.11
C PHE A 254 -56.95 -76.37 31.00
N SER A 255 -57.81 -75.36 30.83
CA SER A 255 -59.26 -75.58 30.66
C SER A 255 -59.66 -76.01 29.25
N HIS A 256 -58.80 -75.79 28.25
CA HIS A 256 -59.10 -76.03 26.83
C HIS A 256 -60.35 -75.29 26.32
N ARG A 257 -60.74 -74.19 26.99
CA ARG A 257 -61.86 -73.35 26.55
C ARG A 257 -61.53 -72.71 25.21
N SER A 258 -62.38 -72.90 24.19
CA SER A 258 -62.22 -72.25 22.89
C SER A 258 -62.34 -70.73 23.02
N LEU A 259 -61.33 -70.01 22.56
CA LEU A 259 -61.35 -68.55 22.43
C LEU A 259 -62.28 -68.15 21.28
N ASN A 260 -63.08 -67.10 21.47
CA ASN A 260 -64.07 -66.63 20.50
C ASN A 260 -63.83 -65.16 20.10
N ASP A 261 -64.59 -64.65 19.14
CA ASP A 261 -64.43 -63.28 18.62
C ASP A 261 -64.58 -62.19 19.70
N THR A 262 -65.34 -62.44 20.77
CA THR A 262 -65.40 -61.50 21.91
C THR A 262 -64.11 -61.42 22.72
N ASP A 263 -63.32 -62.50 22.77
CA ASP A 263 -62.02 -62.51 23.42
C ASP A 263 -61.00 -61.70 22.58
N VAL A 264 -61.10 -61.79 21.25
CA VAL A 264 -60.29 -61.03 20.29
C VAL A 264 -60.44 -59.52 20.48
N ASP A 265 -61.67 -59.01 20.57
CA ASP A 265 -61.94 -57.57 20.77
C ASP A 265 -61.39 -57.05 22.10
N THR A 266 -61.45 -57.88 23.14
CA THR A 266 -60.96 -57.54 24.49
C THR A 266 -59.44 -57.39 24.50
N ILE A 267 -58.72 -58.30 23.83
CA ILE A 267 -57.26 -58.28 23.75
C ILE A 267 -56.77 -57.08 22.95
N LYS A 268 -57.45 -56.79 21.83
CA LYS A 268 -57.14 -55.63 20.99
C LYS A 268 -57.27 -54.33 21.78
N LEU A 269 -58.29 -54.21 22.62
CA LEU A 269 -58.49 -53.03 23.47
C LEU A 269 -57.34 -52.81 24.47
N PHE A 270 -56.79 -53.86 25.07
CA PHE A 270 -55.60 -53.75 25.93
C PHE A 270 -54.34 -53.40 25.15
N ALA A 271 -54.16 -53.95 23.96
CA ALA A 271 -53.05 -53.61 23.09
C ALA A 271 -53.07 -52.13 22.68
N ASP A 272 -54.24 -51.57 22.38
CA ASP A 272 -54.41 -50.14 22.08
C ASP A 272 -54.15 -49.24 23.30
N GLN A 273 -54.57 -49.66 24.51
CA GLN A 273 -54.29 -48.92 25.75
C GLN A 273 -52.79 -48.89 26.08
N ALA A 274 -52.10 -50.03 25.92
CA ALA A 274 -50.65 -50.10 26.08
C ALA A 274 -49.93 -49.16 25.10
N ALA A 275 -50.34 -49.17 23.82
CA ALA A 275 -49.76 -48.33 22.79
C ALA A 275 -49.95 -46.81 23.06
N SER A 276 -51.13 -46.41 23.56
CA SER A 276 -51.41 -45.02 23.92
C SER A 276 -50.55 -44.54 25.09
N ALA A 277 -50.39 -45.36 26.12
CA ALA A 277 -49.54 -45.05 27.28
C ALA A 277 -48.05 -44.93 26.89
N ILE A 278 -47.55 -45.85 26.06
CA ILE A 278 -46.17 -45.79 25.50
C ILE A 278 -45.94 -44.49 24.73
N THR A 279 -46.92 -44.06 23.91
CA THR A 279 -46.81 -42.81 23.14
C THR A 279 -46.68 -41.59 24.04
N ARG A 280 -47.44 -41.55 25.15
CA ARG A 280 -47.41 -40.46 26.11
C ARG A 280 -46.08 -40.38 26.85
N ILE A 281 -45.56 -41.51 27.32
CA ILE A 281 -44.30 -41.58 28.07
C ILE A 281 -43.14 -41.06 27.21
N ASN A 282 -43.08 -41.48 25.94
CA ASN A 282 -42.05 -41.04 25.00
C ASN A 282 -42.11 -39.52 24.70
N LEU A 283 -43.30 -38.93 24.66
CA LEU A 283 -43.48 -37.48 24.48
C LEU A 283 -42.96 -36.68 25.68
N LEU A 284 -43.14 -37.19 26.90
CA LEU A 284 -42.72 -36.49 28.11
C LEU A 284 -41.19 -36.44 28.24
N GLY A 285 -40.47 -37.51 27.88
CA GLY A 285 -38.99 -37.54 27.90
C GLY A 285 -38.33 -36.64 26.85
N ALA A 286 -38.95 -36.46 25.69
CA ALA A 286 -38.44 -35.57 24.64
C ALA A 286 -38.50 -34.08 25.04
N ILE A 287 -39.51 -33.67 25.80
CA ILE A 287 -39.67 -32.29 26.27
C ILE A 287 -38.54 -31.92 27.24
N ASP A 288 -38.19 -32.79 28.20
CA ASP A 288 -37.14 -32.52 29.18
C ASP A 288 -35.74 -32.37 28.53
N THR A 289 -35.48 -33.10 27.46
CA THR A 289 -34.19 -32.98 26.74
C THR A 289 -34.10 -31.64 26.01
N LEU A 290 -35.19 -31.22 25.35
CA LEU A 290 -35.24 -29.98 24.58
C LEU A 290 -35.13 -28.73 25.46
N THR A 291 -35.69 -28.73 26.67
CA THR A 291 -35.62 -27.58 27.58
C THR A 291 -34.20 -27.30 28.09
N VAL A 292 -33.43 -28.35 28.38
CA VAL A 292 -32.02 -28.23 28.79
C VAL A 292 -31.13 -27.74 27.65
N GLU A 293 -31.31 -28.27 26.45
CA GLU A 293 -30.53 -27.89 25.28
C GLU A 293 -30.78 -26.44 24.85
N LEU A 294 -32.03 -25.97 24.97
CA LEU A 294 -32.40 -24.58 24.70
C LEU A 294 -31.72 -23.60 25.66
N GLY A 295 -31.68 -23.93 26.96
CA GLY A 295 -30.99 -23.12 27.98
C GLY A 295 -29.49 -22.98 27.72
N ASN A 296 -28.82 -24.07 27.36
CA ASN A 296 -27.39 -24.06 27.02
C ASN A 296 -27.09 -23.24 25.76
N THR A 297 -27.96 -23.32 24.75
CA THR A 297 -27.80 -22.57 23.49
C THR A 297 -27.90 -21.07 23.71
N PHE A 298 -28.90 -20.61 24.48
CA PHE A 298 -29.04 -19.19 24.82
C PHE A 298 -27.87 -18.67 25.67
N ALA A 299 -27.37 -19.46 26.61
CA ALA A 299 -26.19 -19.09 27.41
C ALA A 299 -24.94 -18.92 26.52
N SER A 300 -24.72 -19.82 25.56
CA SER A 300 -23.61 -19.71 24.61
C SER A 300 -23.75 -18.50 23.68
N LEU A 301 -24.96 -18.17 23.22
CA LEU A 301 -25.19 -16.99 22.38
C LEU A 301 -24.92 -15.69 23.14
N LEU A 302 -25.33 -15.59 24.40
CA LEU A 302 -25.05 -14.40 25.22
C LEU A 302 -23.55 -14.22 25.49
N LYS A 303 -22.80 -15.31 25.67
CA LYS A 303 -21.33 -15.25 25.74
C LYS A 303 -20.70 -14.72 24.45
N ASN A 304 -21.28 -15.05 23.30
CA ASN A 304 -20.82 -14.53 22.01
C ASN A 304 -21.06 -13.02 21.87
N ARG A 305 -22.06 -12.42 22.55
CA ARG A 305 -22.29 -10.95 22.55
C ARG A 305 -21.07 -10.16 22.95
N GLU A 306 -20.43 -10.55 24.04
CA GLU A 306 -19.24 -9.87 24.56
C GLU A 306 -18.07 -9.96 23.58
N VAL A 307 -17.91 -11.13 22.94
CA VAL A 307 -16.91 -11.36 21.89
C VAL A 307 -17.17 -10.48 20.67
N PHE A 308 -18.42 -10.42 20.18
CA PHE A 308 -18.79 -9.58 19.05
C PHE A 308 -18.59 -8.09 19.35
N SER A 309 -19.03 -7.59 20.51
CA SER A 309 -18.79 -6.19 20.91
C SER A 309 -17.29 -5.86 20.95
N ARG A 310 -16.47 -6.74 21.52
CA ARG A 310 -15.02 -6.56 21.55
C ARG A 310 -14.41 -6.53 20.14
N ASN A 311 -14.87 -7.41 19.24
CA ASN A 311 -14.40 -7.44 17.86
C ASN A 311 -14.76 -6.16 17.09
N ILE A 312 -15.98 -5.62 17.29
CA ILE A 312 -16.40 -4.34 16.69
C ILE A 312 -15.54 -3.18 17.21
N LEU A 313 -15.28 -3.13 18.52
CA LEU A 313 -14.38 -2.11 19.10
C LEU A 313 -12.96 -2.20 18.53
N ASN A 314 -12.41 -3.41 18.43
CA ASN A 314 -11.08 -3.63 17.84
C ASN A 314 -11.05 -3.23 16.35
N LEU A 315 -12.08 -3.58 15.57
CA LEU A 315 -12.21 -3.17 14.17
C LEU A 315 -12.28 -1.65 14.04
N LYS A 316 -13.07 -0.98 14.87
CA LYS A 316 -13.17 0.49 14.88
C LYS A 316 -11.83 1.16 15.23
N GLY A 317 -11.10 0.60 16.19
CA GLY A 317 -9.74 1.03 16.52
C GLY A 317 -8.77 0.84 15.36
N ALA A 318 -8.80 -0.33 14.71
CA ALA A 318 -7.95 -0.64 13.57
C ALA A 318 -8.23 0.28 12.37
N VAL A 319 -9.50 0.57 12.06
CA VAL A 319 -9.89 1.50 10.98
C VAL A 319 -9.43 2.91 11.28
N THR A 320 -9.56 3.37 12.53
CA THR A 320 -9.08 4.70 12.94
C THR A 320 -7.56 4.82 12.79
N SER A 321 -6.83 3.80 13.26
CA SER A 321 -5.37 3.73 13.10
C SER A 321 -4.97 3.69 11.62
N LEU A 322 -5.71 2.93 10.79
CA LEU A 322 -5.50 2.90 9.35
C LEU A 322 -5.65 4.31 8.75
N SER A 323 -6.75 5.02 9.02
CA SER A 323 -6.95 6.39 8.54
C SER A 323 -5.82 7.34 8.93
N GLU A 324 -5.32 7.27 10.17
CA GLU A 324 -4.20 8.10 10.62
C GLU A 324 -2.90 7.76 9.88
N THR A 325 -2.59 6.46 9.72
CA THR A 325 -1.40 6.04 8.97
C THR A 325 -1.48 6.44 7.50
N THR A 326 -2.63 6.32 6.85
CA THR A 326 -2.82 6.72 5.45
C THR A 326 -2.67 8.23 5.28
N ALA A 327 -3.15 9.03 6.22
CA ALA A 327 -2.95 10.49 6.21
C ALA A 327 -1.47 10.87 6.34
N ASN A 328 -0.72 10.18 7.21
CA ASN A 328 0.72 10.39 7.35
C ASN A 328 1.48 10.00 6.06
N ILE A 329 1.09 8.89 5.41
CA ILE A 329 1.70 8.47 4.13
C ILE A 329 1.39 9.49 3.03
N ALA A 330 0.16 10.01 2.96
CA ALA A 330 -0.21 11.04 1.97
C ALA A 330 0.65 12.32 2.15
N SER A 331 0.78 12.81 3.38
CA SER A 331 1.62 13.99 3.67
C SER A 331 3.11 13.75 3.39
N ALA A 332 3.62 12.56 3.71
CA ALA A 332 4.98 12.18 3.36
C ALA A 332 5.19 12.12 1.84
N SER A 333 4.20 11.61 1.09
CA SER A 333 4.25 11.52 -0.38
C SER A 333 4.27 12.91 -1.03
N GLU A 334 3.48 13.86 -0.52
CA GLU A 334 3.53 15.26 -0.97
C GLU A 334 4.90 15.90 -0.70
N SER A 335 5.49 15.63 0.47
CA SER A 335 6.84 16.12 0.81
C SER A 335 7.91 15.54 -0.11
N VAL A 336 7.77 14.27 -0.49
CA VAL A 336 8.65 13.62 -1.48
C VAL A 336 8.51 14.27 -2.84
N LEU A 337 7.29 14.55 -3.32
CA LEU A 337 7.06 15.26 -4.59
C LEU A 337 7.73 16.64 -4.61
N SER A 338 7.60 17.41 -3.54
CA SER A 338 8.30 18.70 -3.42
C SER A 338 9.82 18.54 -3.48
N SER A 339 10.37 17.53 -2.81
CA SER A 339 11.81 17.24 -2.82
C SER A 339 12.31 16.79 -4.20
N VAL A 340 11.48 16.07 -4.95
CA VAL A 340 11.73 15.66 -6.34
C VAL A 340 11.82 16.86 -7.26
N ASP A 341 10.89 17.82 -7.15
CA ASP A 341 10.90 19.05 -7.97
C ASP A 341 12.13 19.93 -7.69
N GLU A 342 12.52 20.06 -6.41
CA GLU A 342 13.76 20.74 -6.01
C GLU A 342 15.00 20.03 -6.58
N THR A 343 15.06 18.71 -6.45
CA THR A 343 16.16 17.90 -6.98
C THR A 343 16.25 18.01 -8.50
N SER A 344 15.11 17.96 -9.20
CA SER A 344 15.02 18.12 -10.65
C SER A 344 15.59 19.47 -11.11
N SER A 345 15.23 20.54 -10.40
CA SER A 345 15.75 21.89 -10.65
C SER A 345 17.27 21.96 -10.48
N ALA A 346 17.79 21.44 -9.36
CA ALA A 346 19.23 21.41 -9.09
C ALA A 346 20.02 20.59 -10.15
N VAL A 347 19.44 19.48 -10.61
CA VAL A 347 20.02 18.64 -11.68
C VAL A 347 20.02 19.38 -13.03
N GLY A 348 19.00 20.20 -13.29
CA GLY A 348 18.97 21.12 -14.43
C GLY A 348 20.11 22.15 -14.38
N GLU A 349 20.32 22.79 -13.24
CA GLU A 349 21.44 23.74 -13.04
C GLU A 349 22.80 23.07 -13.22
N ILE A 350 22.99 21.86 -12.68
CA ILE A 350 24.21 21.07 -12.86
C ILE A 350 24.45 20.79 -14.36
N SER A 351 23.41 20.46 -15.12
CA SER A 351 23.53 20.22 -16.57
C SER A 351 24.04 21.45 -17.31
N VAL A 352 23.49 22.62 -17.00
CA VAL A 352 23.94 23.91 -17.58
C VAL A 352 25.38 24.22 -17.19
N ALA A 353 25.74 23.99 -15.92
CA ALA A 353 27.10 24.21 -15.44
C ALA A 353 28.13 23.31 -16.15
N ILE A 354 27.81 22.02 -16.36
CA ILE A 354 28.66 21.09 -17.11
C ILE A 354 28.86 21.55 -18.55
N GLU A 355 27.80 22.02 -19.21
CA GLU A 355 27.89 22.54 -20.57
C GLU A 355 28.78 23.79 -20.65
N GLN A 356 28.65 24.70 -19.68
CA GLN A 356 29.51 25.87 -19.58
C GLN A 356 30.98 25.49 -19.37
N VAL A 357 31.26 24.51 -18.50
CA VAL A 357 32.62 23.98 -18.32
C VAL A 357 33.16 23.43 -19.63
N SER A 358 32.37 22.67 -20.39
CA SER A 358 32.79 22.15 -21.70
C SER A 358 33.20 23.27 -22.67
N ARG A 359 32.40 24.34 -22.79
CA ARG A 359 32.73 25.48 -23.66
C ARG A 359 33.99 26.22 -23.21
N ASN A 360 34.18 26.33 -21.89
CA ASN A 360 35.38 26.94 -21.32
C ASN A 360 36.62 26.09 -21.62
N LEU A 361 36.51 24.77 -21.61
CA LEU A 361 37.61 23.86 -21.97
C LEU A 361 37.98 23.97 -23.46
N ASP A 362 37.01 24.10 -24.36
CA ASP A 362 37.28 24.34 -25.79
C ASP A 362 38.06 25.66 -25.98
N SER A 363 37.64 26.71 -25.27
CA SER A 363 38.33 28.01 -25.31
C SER A 363 39.73 27.94 -24.70
N LEU A 364 39.90 27.18 -23.62
CA LEU A 364 41.20 26.95 -22.99
C LEU A 364 42.14 26.19 -23.93
N SER A 365 41.65 25.19 -24.66
CA SER A 365 42.43 24.46 -25.64
C SER A 365 42.97 25.38 -26.74
N ASP A 366 42.13 26.26 -27.28
CA ASP A 366 42.54 27.26 -28.29
C ASP A 366 43.60 28.24 -27.73
N VAL A 367 43.47 28.66 -26.48
CA VAL A 367 44.46 29.52 -25.80
C VAL A 367 45.79 28.78 -25.61
N VAL A 368 45.76 27.49 -25.24
CA VAL A 368 46.95 26.66 -25.09
C VAL A 368 47.68 26.52 -26.44
N ASP A 369 46.96 26.20 -27.52
CA ASP A 369 47.54 26.04 -28.86
C ASP A 369 48.20 27.34 -29.36
N LYS A 370 47.52 28.48 -29.15
CA LYS A 370 48.09 29.81 -29.46
C LYS A 370 49.32 30.12 -28.61
N SER A 371 49.30 29.75 -27.33
CA SER A 371 50.43 29.98 -26.42
C SER A 371 51.65 29.14 -26.82
N VAL A 372 51.45 27.88 -27.20
CA VAL A 372 52.52 27.03 -27.72
C VAL A 372 53.12 27.63 -29.00
N SER A 373 52.27 28.04 -29.95
CA SER A 373 52.71 28.68 -31.20
C SER A 373 53.53 29.96 -30.93
N ALA A 374 53.08 30.79 -29.99
CA ALA A 374 53.82 32.00 -29.59
C ALA A 374 55.18 31.66 -28.95
N MET A 375 55.26 30.59 -28.14
CA MET A 375 56.53 30.15 -27.56
C MET A 375 57.50 29.62 -28.61
N GLU A 376 57.01 28.93 -29.65
CA GLU A 376 57.84 28.51 -30.80
C GLU A 376 58.41 29.73 -31.55
N GLU A 377 57.59 30.75 -31.79
CA GLU A 377 58.02 32.00 -32.45
C GLU A 377 59.07 32.75 -31.59
N ILE A 378 58.86 32.82 -30.27
CA ILE A 378 59.85 33.40 -29.36
C ILE A 378 61.14 32.58 -29.39
N SER A 379 61.06 31.25 -29.40
CA SER A 379 62.24 30.38 -29.48
C SER A 379 63.06 30.63 -30.75
N ALA A 380 62.39 30.76 -31.90
CA ALA A 380 63.04 31.11 -33.16
C ALA A 380 63.68 32.50 -33.10
N THR A 381 62.99 33.47 -32.49
CA THR A 381 63.49 34.84 -32.34
C THR A 381 64.73 34.89 -31.43
N LEU A 382 64.74 34.15 -30.32
CA LEU A 382 65.90 34.07 -29.43
C LEU A 382 67.14 33.51 -30.14
N LYS A 383 66.96 32.51 -31.02
CA LYS A 383 68.06 31.98 -31.84
C LYS A 383 68.62 33.02 -32.82
N ASN A 384 67.76 33.88 -33.36
CA ASN A 384 68.19 35.01 -34.19
C ASN A 384 68.94 36.07 -33.36
N VAL A 385 68.48 36.35 -32.14
CA VAL A 385 69.16 37.26 -31.21
C VAL A 385 70.54 36.72 -30.84
N GLU A 386 70.66 35.43 -30.51
CA GLU A 386 71.93 34.75 -30.23
C GLU A 386 72.92 34.93 -31.39
N THR A 387 72.47 34.62 -32.61
CA THR A 387 73.29 34.74 -33.83
C THR A 387 73.72 36.19 -34.08
N THR A 388 72.79 37.14 -33.96
CA THR A 388 73.05 38.57 -34.19
C THR A 388 73.99 39.14 -33.13
N THR A 389 73.87 38.69 -31.89
CA THR A 389 74.74 39.08 -30.78
C THR A 389 76.16 38.57 -31.00
N ALA A 390 76.33 37.33 -31.44
CA ALA A 390 77.63 36.77 -31.79
C ALA A 390 78.32 37.55 -32.92
N VAL A 391 77.57 37.89 -33.98
CA VAL A 391 78.08 38.72 -35.09
C VAL A 391 78.44 40.13 -34.60
N SER A 392 77.63 40.73 -33.72
CA SER A 392 77.90 42.05 -33.15
C SER A 392 79.15 42.06 -32.28
N HIS A 393 79.36 41.01 -31.48
CA HIS A 393 80.56 40.83 -30.68
C HIS A 393 81.82 40.76 -31.57
N GLN A 394 81.75 39.98 -32.65
CA GLN A 394 82.84 39.87 -33.62
C GLN A 394 83.14 41.22 -34.30
N MET A 395 82.10 41.96 -34.72
CA MET A 395 82.29 43.29 -35.33
C MET A 395 82.94 44.28 -34.37
N ALA A 396 82.51 44.31 -33.10
CA ALA A 396 83.15 45.15 -32.08
C ALA A 396 84.63 44.76 -31.92
N SER A 397 84.93 43.46 -31.79
CA SER A 397 86.30 42.95 -31.72
C SER A 397 87.18 43.41 -32.89
N GLN A 398 86.65 43.36 -34.12
CA GLN A 398 87.34 43.85 -35.32
C GLN A 398 87.57 45.37 -35.29
N VAL A 399 86.58 46.17 -34.87
CA VAL A 399 86.73 47.62 -34.71
C VAL A 399 87.80 47.94 -33.67
N LYS A 400 87.85 47.19 -32.56
CA LYS A 400 88.87 47.34 -31.52
C LYS A 400 90.27 47.11 -32.07
N GLU A 401 90.45 46.03 -32.82
CA GLU A 401 91.72 45.69 -33.46
C GLU A 401 92.17 46.78 -34.45
N GLN A 402 91.26 47.29 -35.28
CA GLN A 402 91.60 48.33 -36.26
C GLN A 402 91.87 49.69 -35.60
N ALA A 403 91.14 50.04 -34.54
CA ALA A 403 91.41 51.25 -33.78
C ALA A 403 92.79 51.20 -33.10
N ASP A 404 93.18 50.05 -32.53
CA ASP A 404 94.50 49.88 -31.93
C ASP A 404 95.62 49.97 -32.97
N ARG A 405 95.46 49.31 -34.14
CA ARG A 405 96.39 49.48 -35.27
C ARG A 405 96.50 50.93 -35.73
N GLY A 406 95.36 51.61 -35.88
CA GLY A 406 95.33 53.04 -36.24
C GLY A 406 96.09 53.90 -35.23
N ARG A 407 95.97 53.59 -33.94
CA ARG A 407 96.65 54.31 -32.86
C ARG A 407 98.17 54.15 -32.93
N VAL A 408 98.65 52.94 -33.28
CA VAL A 408 100.08 52.68 -33.52
C VAL A 408 100.59 53.53 -34.69
N VAL A 409 99.89 53.54 -35.82
CA VAL A 409 100.28 54.34 -37.00
C VAL A 409 100.29 55.84 -36.71
N VAL A 410 99.30 56.35 -35.98
CA VAL A 410 99.24 57.76 -35.56
C VAL A 410 100.41 58.08 -34.64
N HIS A 411 100.75 57.19 -33.70
CA HIS A 411 101.90 57.38 -32.82
C HIS A 411 103.21 57.47 -33.61
N GLU A 412 103.44 56.55 -34.55
CA GLU A 412 104.60 56.60 -35.46
C GLU A 412 104.64 57.89 -36.28
N THR A 413 103.48 58.37 -36.75
CA THR A 413 103.37 59.63 -37.50
C THR A 413 103.75 60.85 -36.65
N ILE A 414 103.32 60.89 -35.38
CA ILE A 414 103.69 61.95 -34.45
C ILE A 414 105.21 61.95 -34.20
N THR A 415 105.81 60.77 -34.01
CA THR A 415 107.27 60.64 -33.86
C THR A 415 108.01 61.15 -35.09
N ALA A 416 107.58 60.77 -36.29
CA ALA A 416 108.18 61.24 -37.54
C ALA A 416 108.05 62.77 -37.71
N LEU A 417 106.93 63.37 -37.29
CA LEU A 417 106.76 64.83 -37.30
C LEU A 417 107.67 65.53 -36.29
N ALA A 418 107.95 64.92 -35.14
CA ALA A 418 108.91 65.46 -34.17
C ALA A 418 110.35 65.46 -34.72
N ASP A 419 110.72 64.42 -35.49
CA ASP A 419 112.00 64.37 -36.19
C ASP A 419 112.09 65.45 -37.28
N ILE A 420 111.00 65.65 -38.04
CA ILE A 420 110.91 66.73 -39.04
C ILE A 420 111.02 68.10 -38.36
N GLN A 421 110.36 68.32 -37.22
CA GLN A 421 110.45 69.57 -36.46
C GLN A 421 111.90 69.88 -36.08
N THR A 422 112.64 68.87 -35.61
CA THR A 422 114.07 69.00 -35.30
C THR A 422 114.89 69.38 -36.53
N SER A 423 114.62 68.76 -37.69
CA SER A 423 115.29 69.07 -38.95
C SER A 423 114.99 70.49 -39.46
N VAL A 424 113.74 70.96 -39.29
CA VAL A 424 113.30 72.31 -39.63
C VAL A 424 114.00 73.35 -38.76
N ASP A 425 114.08 73.13 -37.44
CA ASP A 425 114.79 74.01 -36.51
C ASP A 425 116.30 74.10 -36.83
N LEU A 426 116.93 72.97 -37.18
CA LEU A 426 118.33 72.94 -37.64
C LEU A 426 118.52 73.73 -38.94
N SER A 427 117.60 73.60 -39.89
CA SER A 427 117.62 74.32 -41.17
C SER A 427 117.47 75.83 -40.96
N TYR A 428 116.52 76.24 -40.12
CA TYR A 428 116.32 77.63 -39.73
C TYR A 428 117.59 78.24 -39.13
N SER A 429 118.22 77.52 -38.18
CA SER A 429 119.47 77.98 -37.56
C SER A 429 120.60 78.13 -38.58
N SER A 430 120.65 77.27 -39.60
CA SER A 430 121.71 77.28 -40.62
C SER A 430 121.53 78.46 -41.58
N ILE A 431 120.29 78.76 -41.98
CA ILE A 431 119.95 79.93 -42.79
C ILE A 431 120.27 81.22 -42.03
N MET A 432 119.95 81.30 -40.73
CA MET A 432 120.29 82.45 -39.90
C MET A 432 121.81 82.67 -39.81
N ARG A 433 122.59 81.60 -39.65
CA ARG A 433 124.07 81.69 -39.68
C ARG A 433 124.60 82.12 -41.05
N LEU A 434 123.98 81.70 -42.14
CA LEU A 434 124.34 82.16 -43.50
C LEU A 434 124.08 83.66 -43.64
N SER A 435 122.89 84.13 -43.23
CA SER A 435 122.53 85.54 -43.23
C SER A 435 123.51 86.40 -42.40
N GLU A 436 123.92 85.95 -41.21
CA GLU A 436 124.93 86.62 -40.39
C GLU A 436 126.30 86.69 -41.09
N LYS A 437 126.74 85.58 -41.70
CA LYS A 437 128.01 85.53 -42.45
C LYS A 437 127.98 86.44 -43.67
N SER A 438 126.87 86.49 -44.41
CA SER A 438 126.70 87.37 -45.57
C SER A 438 126.75 88.85 -45.16
N ASN A 439 126.11 89.24 -44.06
CA ASN A 439 126.23 90.60 -43.49
C ASN A 439 127.68 90.96 -43.13
N ARG A 440 128.45 90.01 -42.57
CA ARG A 440 129.88 90.21 -42.28
C ARG A 440 130.69 90.38 -43.57
N ILE A 441 130.38 89.62 -44.62
CA ILE A 441 131.05 89.76 -45.91
C ILE A 441 130.73 91.12 -46.53
N ASP A 442 129.46 91.55 -46.52
CA ASP A 442 129.06 92.89 -46.99
C ASP A 442 129.87 94.00 -46.31
N SER A 443 130.02 93.93 -44.98
CA SER A 443 130.84 94.87 -44.22
C SER A 443 132.31 94.90 -44.67
N ILE A 444 132.89 93.73 -44.98
CA ILE A 444 134.27 93.61 -45.48
C ILE A 444 134.37 94.19 -46.90
N VAL A 445 133.42 93.88 -47.78
CA VAL A 445 133.39 94.36 -49.17
C VAL A 445 133.27 95.88 -49.20
N ASN A 446 132.46 96.47 -48.31
CA ASN A 446 132.37 97.91 -48.13
C ASN A 446 133.71 98.54 -47.72
N VAL A 447 134.44 97.92 -46.79
CA VAL A 447 135.81 98.38 -46.43
C VAL A 447 136.77 98.27 -47.62
N ILE A 448 136.71 97.18 -48.40
CA ILE A 448 137.55 97.01 -49.60
C ILE A 448 137.21 98.07 -50.65
N ASN A 449 135.93 98.35 -50.88
CA ASN A 449 135.47 99.39 -51.80
C ASN A 449 136.00 100.77 -51.36
N ASP A 450 135.97 101.08 -50.06
CA ASP A 450 136.54 102.31 -49.50
C ASP A 450 138.06 102.40 -49.66
N ILE A 451 138.79 101.31 -49.38
CA ILE A 451 140.24 101.22 -49.63
C ILE A 451 140.52 101.45 -51.10
N THR A 452 139.75 100.82 -51.98
CA THR A 452 139.89 100.91 -53.42
C THR A 452 139.63 102.33 -53.92
N LYS A 453 138.60 103.03 -53.42
CA LYS A 453 138.38 104.46 -53.74
C LYS A 453 139.57 105.32 -53.31
N ARG A 454 140.14 105.07 -52.12
CA ARG A 454 141.33 105.78 -51.63
C ARG A 454 142.57 105.46 -52.46
N THR A 455 142.78 104.21 -52.85
CA THR A 455 143.89 103.78 -53.70
C THR A 455 143.80 104.40 -55.09
N ASN A 456 142.61 104.45 -55.70
CA ASN A 456 142.37 105.13 -56.97
C ASN A 456 142.71 106.64 -56.88
N LEU A 457 142.34 107.31 -55.78
CA LEU A 457 142.69 108.72 -55.55
C LEU A 457 144.19 108.92 -55.31
N LEU A 458 144.85 108.04 -54.56
CA LEU A 458 146.30 108.07 -54.34
C LEU A 458 147.08 107.83 -55.64
N ALA A 459 146.64 106.85 -56.43
CA ALA A 459 147.21 106.52 -57.73
C ALA A 459 147.02 107.67 -58.72
N LEU A 460 145.84 108.29 -58.76
CA LEU A 460 145.58 109.50 -59.54
C LEU A 460 146.53 110.63 -59.15
N ASN A 461 146.70 110.90 -57.85
CA ASN A 461 147.64 111.92 -57.36
C ASN A 461 149.09 111.58 -57.74
N ALA A 462 149.48 110.31 -57.66
CA ALA A 462 150.81 109.86 -58.08
C ALA A 462 151.03 109.99 -59.60
N SER A 463 150.03 109.67 -60.44
CA SER A 463 150.09 109.88 -61.90
C SER A 463 150.22 111.37 -62.25
N ILE A 464 149.50 112.25 -61.53
CA ILE A 464 149.60 113.71 -61.71
C ILE A 464 151.01 114.21 -61.35
N ILE A 465 151.57 113.79 -60.21
CA ILE A 465 152.92 114.18 -59.78
C ILE A 465 153.99 113.63 -60.73
N ALA A 466 153.83 112.39 -61.21
CA ALA A 466 154.72 111.77 -62.19
C ALA A 466 154.69 112.50 -63.54
N ALA A 467 153.52 112.96 -63.99
CA ALA A 467 153.38 113.81 -65.17
C ALA A 467 154.03 115.19 -64.97
N GLN A 468 153.96 115.75 -63.75
CA GLN A 468 154.63 117.01 -63.36
C GLN A 468 156.17 116.92 -63.36
N ALA A 469 156.74 115.75 -63.04
CA ALA A 469 158.19 115.51 -63.00
C ALA A 469 158.83 115.31 -64.40
N GLY A 470 158.06 115.39 -65.49
CA GLY A 470 158.58 115.32 -66.86
C GLY A 470 159.22 113.97 -67.20
N GLU A 471 160.37 113.98 -67.90
CA GLU A 471 161.07 112.74 -68.31
C GLU A 471 161.50 111.85 -67.13
N TYR A 472 161.82 112.45 -65.98
CA TYR A 472 162.26 111.71 -64.78
C TYR A 472 161.11 110.97 -64.06
N GLY A 473 159.85 111.35 -64.29
CA GLY A 473 158.66 110.75 -63.69
C GLY A 473 157.98 109.67 -64.54
N LYS A 474 158.42 109.48 -65.79
CA LYS A 474 157.72 108.67 -66.80
C LYS A 474 157.51 107.21 -66.37
N SER A 475 158.53 106.58 -65.78
CA SER A 475 158.43 105.20 -65.27
C SER A 475 157.49 105.09 -64.05
N PHE A 476 157.43 106.13 -63.20
CA PHE A 476 156.50 106.18 -62.06
C PHE A 476 155.06 106.43 -62.50
N GLY A 477 154.84 107.22 -63.56
CA GLY A 477 153.51 107.50 -64.11
C GLY A 477 152.84 106.26 -64.66
N VAL A 478 153.58 105.40 -65.38
CA VAL A 478 153.06 104.11 -65.87
C VAL A 478 152.61 103.21 -64.73
N VAL A 479 153.39 103.12 -63.64
CA VAL A 479 153.03 102.32 -62.46
C VAL A 479 151.80 102.92 -61.74
N ALA A 480 151.71 104.24 -61.63
CA ALA A 480 150.57 104.90 -61.01
C ALA A 480 149.27 104.73 -61.82
N ASP A 481 149.34 104.80 -63.15
CA ASP A 481 148.19 104.53 -64.03
C ASP A 481 147.77 103.04 -63.98
N GLU A 482 148.71 102.11 -63.87
CA GLU A 482 148.41 100.68 -63.68
C GLU A 482 147.74 100.41 -62.33
N ILE A 483 148.23 101.02 -61.24
CA ILE A 483 147.59 100.93 -59.90
C ILE A 483 146.18 101.54 -59.96
N ARG A 484 145.98 102.65 -60.68
CA ARG A 484 144.68 103.29 -60.85
C ARG A 484 143.71 102.36 -61.60
N ASN A 485 144.15 101.75 -62.69
CA ASN A 485 143.35 100.81 -63.47
C ASN A 485 142.98 99.57 -62.63
N LEU A 486 143.95 99.00 -61.91
CA LEU A 486 143.73 97.87 -61.00
C LEU A 486 142.74 98.23 -59.89
N SER A 487 142.81 99.47 -59.38
CA SER A 487 141.87 99.99 -58.40
C SER A 487 140.46 100.16 -58.99
N LEU A 488 140.30 100.66 -60.21
CA LEU A 488 138.98 100.74 -60.85
C LEU A 488 138.37 99.35 -61.10
N GLN A 489 139.18 98.38 -61.57
CA GLN A 489 138.76 96.98 -61.74
C GLN A 489 138.38 96.32 -60.41
N THR A 490 139.16 96.58 -59.35
CA THR A 490 138.85 96.10 -57.99
C THR A 490 137.53 96.70 -57.51
N GLY A 491 137.28 97.99 -57.79
CA GLY A 491 136.05 98.69 -57.40
C GLY A 491 134.81 98.13 -58.11
N GLN A 492 134.93 97.87 -59.41
CA GLN A 492 133.88 97.17 -60.17
C GLN A 492 133.62 95.77 -59.60
N SER A 493 134.67 94.99 -59.35
CA SER A 493 134.55 93.63 -58.80
C SER A 493 133.91 93.64 -57.40
N THR A 494 134.24 94.62 -56.55
CA THR A 494 133.57 94.76 -55.25
C THR A 494 132.09 95.12 -55.40
N GLY A 495 131.71 95.89 -56.42
CA GLY A 495 130.30 96.18 -56.71
C GLY A 495 129.53 94.93 -57.11
N GLU A 496 130.08 94.12 -58.03
CA GLU A 496 129.50 92.82 -58.41
C GLU A 496 129.37 91.86 -57.21
N ILE A 497 130.36 91.87 -56.29
CA ILE A 497 130.28 91.07 -55.05
C ILE A 497 129.17 91.61 -54.13
N THR A 498 129.00 92.92 -53.99
CA THR A 498 127.91 93.51 -53.19
C THR A 498 126.54 93.05 -53.72
N ASP A 499 126.32 93.11 -55.03
CA ASP A 499 125.06 92.67 -55.65
C ASP A 499 124.76 91.19 -55.33
N ILE A 500 125.77 90.31 -55.43
CA ILE A 500 125.64 88.88 -55.09
C ILE A 500 125.32 88.68 -53.60
N ILE A 501 125.93 89.47 -52.70
CA ILE A 501 125.67 89.38 -51.27
C ILE A 501 124.25 89.86 -50.93
N GLU A 502 123.77 90.92 -51.56
CA GLU A 502 122.38 91.36 -51.44
C GLU A 502 121.40 90.29 -51.91
N GLU A 503 121.67 89.62 -53.03
CA GLU A 503 120.88 88.50 -53.54
C GLU A 503 120.85 87.33 -52.53
N ILE A 504 122.01 86.90 -52.04
CA ILE A 504 122.13 85.83 -51.02
C ILE A 504 121.36 86.20 -49.74
N MET A 505 121.42 87.46 -49.30
CA MET A 505 120.70 87.92 -48.12
C MET A 505 119.18 87.91 -48.31
N ASN A 506 118.70 88.33 -49.49
CA ASN A 506 117.28 88.29 -49.84
C ASN A 506 116.78 86.85 -49.95
N GLU A 507 117.52 85.96 -50.62
CA GLU A 507 117.18 84.52 -50.70
C GLU A 507 117.20 83.87 -49.32
N SER A 508 118.20 84.18 -48.48
CA SER A 508 118.28 83.66 -47.11
C SER A 508 117.08 84.10 -46.27
N ARG A 509 116.62 85.35 -46.42
CA ARG A 509 115.41 85.82 -45.72
C ARG A 509 114.17 85.09 -46.19
N SER A 510 113.99 84.95 -47.50
CA SER A 510 112.87 84.21 -48.09
C SER A 510 112.85 82.73 -47.67
N ALA A 511 114.03 82.10 -47.61
CA ALA A 511 114.19 80.74 -47.12
C ALA A 511 113.85 80.63 -45.62
N ALA A 512 114.30 81.58 -44.79
CA ALA A 512 113.97 81.62 -43.36
C ALA A 512 112.46 81.75 -43.14
N ASP A 513 111.78 82.62 -43.89
CA ASP A 513 110.33 82.79 -43.84
C ASP A 513 109.60 81.48 -44.22
N SER A 514 110.04 80.82 -45.29
CA SER A 514 109.46 79.53 -45.74
C SER A 514 109.66 78.41 -44.71
N VAL A 515 110.83 78.35 -44.08
CA VAL A 515 111.12 77.39 -43.00
C VAL A 515 110.30 77.71 -41.74
N SER A 516 110.07 78.98 -41.44
CA SER A 516 109.19 79.41 -40.34
C SER A 516 107.74 78.96 -40.55
N VAL A 517 107.19 79.14 -41.76
CA VAL A 517 105.86 78.64 -42.13
C VAL A 517 105.81 77.11 -42.02
N THR A 518 106.85 76.42 -42.49
CA THR A 518 106.94 74.96 -42.41
C THR A 518 106.93 74.48 -40.95
N ARG A 519 107.63 75.19 -40.05
CA ARG A 519 107.64 74.90 -38.60
C ARG A 519 106.24 74.97 -37.99
N GLU A 520 105.45 75.97 -38.36
CA GLU A 520 104.06 76.11 -37.90
C GLU A 520 103.18 74.96 -38.40
N LEU A 521 103.32 74.58 -39.69
CA LEU A 521 102.58 73.46 -40.27
C LEU A 521 102.91 72.11 -39.60
N VAL A 522 104.17 71.86 -39.28
CA VAL A 522 104.59 70.65 -38.54
C VAL A 522 103.99 70.62 -37.14
N GLN A 523 104.04 71.74 -36.41
CA GLN A 523 103.43 71.84 -35.08
C GLN A 523 101.92 71.59 -35.14
N LYS A 524 101.23 72.13 -36.16
CA LYS A 524 99.81 71.85 -36.40
C LYS A 524 99.57 70.37 -36.70
N GLY A 525 100.44 69.73 -37.48
CA GLY A 525 100.40 68.29 -37.75
C GLY A 525 100.50 67.44 -36.49
N VAL A 526 101.42 67.79 -35.57
CA VAL A 526 101.57 67.11 -34.26
C VAL A 526 100.29 67.23 -33.44
N THR A 527 99.71 68.43 -33.34
CA THR A 527 98.44 68.64 -32.61
C THR A 527 97.29 67.81 -33.20
N LEU A 528 97.15 67.79 -34.53
CA LEU A 528 96.13 66.97 -35.21
C LEU A 528 96.37 65.47 -35.00
N GLY A 529 97.63 65.03 -34.98
CA GLY A 529 98.00 63.66 -34.65
C GLY A 529 97.54 63.27 -33.24
N HIS A 530 97.81 64.09 -32.24
CA HIS A 530 97.35 63.86 -30.86
C HIS A 530 95.82 63.77 -30.78
N GLN A 531 95.09 64.70 -31.40
CA GLN A 531 93.63 64.68 -31.43
C GLN A 531 93.08 63.41 -32.11
N THR A 532 93.73 62.94 -33.18
CA THR A 532 93.37 61.70 -33.85
C THR A 532 93.61 60.48 -32.94
N GLY A 533 94.73 60.48 -32.20
CA GLY A 533 95.04 59.45 -31.21
C GLY A 533 94.01 59.36 -30.08
N GLU A 534 93.57 60.51 -29.56
CA GLU A 534 92.50 60.57 -28.55
C GLU A 534 91.16 60.04 -29.10
N ALA A 535 90.78 60.40 -30.33
CA ALA A 535 89.58 59.88 -30.96
C ALA A 535 89.61 58.35 -31.13
N LEU A 536 90.77 57.79 -31.51
CA LEU A 536 90.97 56.34 -31.61
C LEU A 536 90.88 55.65 -30.24
N GLN A 537 91.37 56.27 -29.17
CA GLN A 537 91.22 55.77 -27.81
C GLN A 537 89.74 55.66 -27.40
N VAL A 538 88.94 56.69 -27.69
CA VAL A 538 87.49 56.67 -27.42
C VAL A 538 86.78 55.55 -28.22
N ILE A 539 87.19 55.31 -29.47
CA ILE A 539 86.66 54.20 -30.28
C ILE A 539 87.00 52.84 -29.65
N LEU A 540 88.23 52.68 -29.16
CA LEU A 540 88.69 51.44 -28.51
C LEU A 540 87.90 51.13 -27.23
N GLU A 541 87.67 52.14 -26.39
CA GLU A 541 86.86 52.02 -25.18
C GLU A 541 85.39 51.71 -25.51
N SER A 542 84.82 52.40 -26.50
CA SER A 542 83.44 52.18 -26.95
C SER A 542 83.24 50.78 -27.52
N SER A 543 84.23 50.28 -28.26
CA SER A 543 84.21 48.92 -28.78
C SER A 543 84.31 47.89 -27.66
N SER A 544 85.20 48.10 -26.67
CA SER A 544 85.28 47.20 -25.51
C SER A 544 83.97 47.13 -24.74
N ARG A 545 83.32 48.28 -24.49
CA ARG A 545 82.00 48.32 -23.84
C ARG A 545 80.93 47.62 -24.68
N SER A 546 81.01 47.71 -26.00
CA SER A 546 80.09 47.00 -26.90
C SER A 546 80.28 45.48 -26.80
N MET A 547 81.51 45.01 -26.67
CA MET A 547 81.81 43.58 -26.43
C MET A 547 81.23 43.12 -25.09
N ASP A 548 81.40 43.89 -24.02
CA ASP A 548 80.85 43.56 -22.69
C ASP A 548 79.31 43.44 -22.75
N MET A 549 78.65 44.42 -23.38
CA MET A 549 77.18 44.42 -23.55
C MET A 549 76.69 43.22 -24.36
N THR A 550 77.43 42.81 -25.41
CA THR A 550 77.05 41.60 -26.17
C THR A 550 77.17 40.32 -25.34
N GLU A 551 78.12 40.23 -24.40
CA GLU A 551 78.20 39.07 -23.50
C GLU A 551 77.02 39.07 -22.51
N GLU A 552 76.63 40.23 -21.98
CA GLU A 552 75.42 40.35 -21.14
C GLU A 552 74.15 39.94 -21.89
N ILE A 553 73.99 40.39 -23.15
CA ILE A 553 72.84 40.00 -24.00
C ILE A 553 72.82 38.50 -24.22
N LYS A 554 73.97 37.86 -24.44
CA LYS A 554 74.07 36.40 -24.60
C LYS A 554 73.58 35.68 -23.35
N VAL A 555 74.06 36.05 -22.16
CA VAL A 555 73.61 35.45 -20.89
C VAL A 555 72.10 35.62 -20.70
N ALA A 556 71.57 36.82 -20.95
CA ALA A 556 70.13 37.08 -20.86
C ALA A 556 69.32 36.23 -21.86
N THR A 557 69.84 36.05 -23.07
CA THR A 557 69.20 35.22 -24.12
C THR A 557 69.17 33.74 -23.73
N GLU A 558 70.23 33.22 -23.11
CA GLU A 558 70.27 31.84 -22.60
C GLU A 558 69.24 31.62 -21.47
N GLU A 559 69.11 32.57 -20.54
CA GLU A 559 68.09 32.53 -19.48
C GLU A 559 66.66 32.61 -20.04
N GLN A 560 66.42 33.48 -21.03
CA GLN A 560 65.14 33.56 -21.73
C GLN A 560 64.82 32.25 -22.45
N ALA A 561 65.79 31.62 -23.11
CA ALA A 561 65.59 30.33 -23.79
C ALA A 561 65.26 29.19 -22.81
N LYS A 562 65.79 29.24 -21.58
CA LYS A 562 65.38 28.32 -20.50
C LYS A 562 63.93 28.58 -20.06
N SER A 563 63.56 29.85 -19.92
CA SER A 563 62.21 30.26 -19.50
C SER A 563 61.15 29.87 -20.53
N VAL A 564 61.42 30.05 -21.82
CA VAL A 564 60.53 29.62 -22.91
C VAL A 564 60.29 28.11 -22.88
N ARG A 565 61.34 27.31 -22.64
CA ARG A 565 61.19 25.85 -22.48
C ARG A 565 60.30 25.48 -21.29
N LEU A 566 60.48 26.14 -20.15
CA LEU A 566 59.62 25.91 -18.97
C LEU A 566 58.16 26.29 -19.25
N VAL A 567 57.90 27.42 -19.92
CA VAL A 567 56.54 27.82 -20.28
C VAL A 567 55.92 26.83 -21.26
N THR A 568 56.69 26.34 -22.23
CA THR A 568 56.22 25.32 -23.19
C THR A 568 55.82 24.03 -22.48
N GLN A 569 56.64 23.55 -21.53
CA GLN A 569 56.30 22.37 -20.72
C GLN A 569 55.02 22.60 -19.91
N SER A 570 54.89 23.76 -19.26
CA SER A 570 53.68 24.11 -18.51
C SER A 570 52.43 24.14 -19.40
N MET A 571 52.55 24.56 -20.67
CA MET A 571 51.42 24.52 -21.61
C MET A 571 51.03 23.08 -21.99
N GLU A 572 51.99 22.17 -22.12
CA GLU A 572 51.73 20.75 -22.34
C GLU A 572 51.02 20.10 -21.14
N ASP A 573 51.42 20.47 -19.91
CA ASP A 573 50.77 20.04 -18.68
C ASP A 573 49.32 20.57 -18.59
N VAL A 574 49.10 21.85 -18.95
CA VAL A 574 47.76 22.45 -19.01
C VAL A 574 46.91 21.77 -20.09
N SER A 575 47.47 21.41 -21.25
CA SER A 575 46.77 20.66 -22.29
C SER A 575 46.30 19.30 -21.77
N THR A 576 47.20 18.57 -21.09
CA THR A 576 46.89 17.27 -20.47
C THR A 576 45.79 17.40 -19.43
N MET A 577 45.88 18.41 -18.56
CA MET A 577 44.86 18.69 -17.55
C MET A 577 43.51 19.04 -18.19
N THR A 578 43.51 19.85 -19.25
CA THR A 578 42.30 20.22 -20.01
C THR A 578 41.61 18.97 -20.57
N SER A 579 42.38 18.03 -21.12
CA SER A 579 41.85 16.74 -21.60
C SER A 579 41.25 15.88 -20.49
N GLN A 580 41.88 15.85 -19.31
CA GLN A 580 41.35 15.13 -18.15
C GLN A 580 40.04 15.74 -17.66
N ILE A 581 39.96 17.07 -17.55
CA ILE A 581 38.74 17.77 -17.14
C ILE A 581 37.63 17.54 -18.17
N PHE A 582 37.94 17.55 -19.46
CA PHE A 582 36.96 17.25 -20.51
C PHE A 582 36.33 15.86 -20.34
N ASN A 583 37.16 14.84 -20.09
CA ASN A 583 36.66 13.49 -19.83
C ASN A 583 35.81 13.42 -18.55
N ALA A 584 36.23 14.10 -17.48
CA ALA A 584 35.46 14.17 -16.24
C ALA A 584 34.11 14.89 -16.43
N SER A 585 34.06 16.00 -17.17
CA SER A 585 32.81 16.70 -17.50
C SER A 585 31.87 15.83 -18.35
N LYS A 586 32.41 15.03 -19.28
CA LYS A 586 31.63 14.07 -20.08
C LYS A 586 31.03 12.97 -19.20
N GLU A 587 31.80 12.44 -18.25
CA GLU A 587 31.30 11.45 -17.28
C GLU A 587 30.22 12.05 -16.38
N GLN A 588 30.45 13.28 -15.88
CA GLN A 588 29.47 14.02 -15.08
C GLN A 588 28.17 14.24 -15.85
N ALA A 589 28.22 14.61 -17.14
CA ALA A 589 27.03 14.75 -17.98
C ALA A 589 26.22 13.44 -18.08
N ASN A 590 26.90 12.29 -18.19
CA ASN A 590 26.24 10.98 -18.22
C ASN A 590 25.64 10.60 -16.86
N ALA A 591 26.34 10.92 -15.77
CA ALA A 591 25.84 10.72 -14.41
C ALA A 591 24.58 11.58 -14.18
N THR A 592 24.60 12.85 -14.56
CA THR A 592 23.45 13.77 -14.48
C THR A 592 22.25 13.24 -15.27
N LYS A 593 22.44 12.70 -16.48
CA LYS A 593 21.36 12.02 -17.23
C LYS A 593 20.76 10.83 -16.49
N SER A 594 21.59 10.08 -15.75
CA SER A 594 21.12 8.95 -14.95
C SER A 594 20.34 9.42 -13.73
N ILE A 595 20.77 10.53 -13.10
CA ILE A 595 20.04 11.17 -12.01
C ILE A 595 18.67 11.68 -12.49
N VAL A 596 18.58 12.34 -13.65
CA VAL A 596 17.28 12.78 -14.22
C VAL A 596 16.30 11.61 -14.31
N ARG A 597 16.73 10.46 -14.87
CA ARG A 597 15.87 9.28 -14.97
C ARG A 597 15.44 8.73 -13.61
N ALA A 598 16.33 8.77 -12.62
CA ALA A 598 16.01 8.32 -11.26
C ALA A 598 15.01 9.27 -10.60
N VAL A 599 15.16 10.58 -10.78
CA VAL A 599 14.23 11.60 -10.29
C VAL A 599 12.85 11.42 -10.94
N ASP A 600 12.77 11.20 -12.25
CA ASP A 600 11.51 10.89 -12.95
C ASP A 600 10.86 9.62 -12.38
N SER A 601 11.64 8.56 -12.14
CA SER A 601 11.11 7.32 -11.56
C SER A 601 10.59 7.52 -10.12
N ILE A 602 11.26 8.34 -9.31
CA ILE A 602 10.81 8.67 -7.95
C ILE A 602 9.52 9.51 -8.02
N LYS A 603 9.42 10.43 -8.98
CA LYS A 603 8.21 11.21 -9.24
C LYS A 603 7.02 10.29 -9.51
N ASP A 604 7.16 9.38 -10.47
CA ASP A 604 6.11 8.43 -10.84
C ASP A 604 5.67 7.58 -9.62
N MET A 605 6.63 7.07 -8.84
CA MET A 605 6.33 6.30 -7.63
C MET A 605 5.60 7.13 -6.57
N ALA A 606 5.98 8.39 -6.39
CA ALA A 606 5.33 9.27 -5.41
C ALA A 606 3.90 9.63 -5.86
N GLU A 607 3.67 9.88 -7.16
CA GLU A 607 2.33 10.09 -7.72
C GLU A 607 1.44 8.84 -7.56
N GLU A 608 1.97 7.64 -7.82
CA GLU A 608 1.25 6.38 -7.57
C GLU A 608 0.90 6.20 -6.08
N MET A 609 1.82 6.57 -5.17
CA MET A 609 1.60 6.49 -3.73
C MET A 609 0.49 7.44 -3.25
N VAL A 610 0.45 8.66 -3.79
CA VAL A 610 -0.66 9.61 -3.58
C VAL A 610 -1.98 9.01 -4.09
N GLY A 611 -2.00 8.43 -5.28
CA GLY A 611 -3.21 7.79 -5.82
C GLY A 611 -3.66 6.55 -5.02
N ALA A 612 -2.72 5.74 -4.54
CA ALA A 612 -3.01 4.57 -3.72
C ALA A 612 -3.55 4.95 -2.32
N THR A 613 -2.92 5.91 -1.66
CA THR A 613 -3.39 6.44 -0.37
C THR A 613 -4.76 7.09 -0.49
N GLY A 614 -5.03 7.85 -1.55
CA GLY A 614 -6.35 8.39 -1.84
C GLY A 614 -7.45 7.33 -1.86
N ARG A 615 -7.22 6.22 -2.59
CA ARG A 615 -8.13 5.06 -2.60
C ARG A 615 -8.26 4.40 -1.23
N GLN A 616 -7.16 4.27 -0.49
CA GLN A 616 -7.16 3.65 0.83
C GLN A 616 -7.90 4.48 1.89
N VAL A 617 -7.94 5.81 1.74
CA VAL A 617 -8.80 6.70 2.54
C VAL A 617 -10.28 6.44 2.22
N GLU A 618 -10.63 6.30 0.94
CA GLU A 618 -11.99 5.98 0.51
C GLU A 618 -12.45 4.61 1.04
N ASP A 619 -11.63 3.57 0.84
CA ASP A 619 -11.88 2.22 1.35
C ASP A 619 -11.96 2.19 2.88
N GLY A 620 -11.06 2.89 3.58
CA GLY A 620 -11.09 3.01 5.03
C GLY A 620 -12.37 3.67 5.54
N THR A 621 -12.89 4.66 4.81
CA THR A 621 -14.18 5.31 5.11
C THR A 621 -15.35 4.35 4.88
N ALA A 622 -15.34 3.59 3.79
CA ALA A 622 -16.36 2.57 3.51
C ALA A 622 -16.37 1.47 4.57
N ILE A 623 -15.18 0.98 4.98
CA ILE A 623 -15.05 -0.01 6.06
C ILE A 623 -15.55 0.57 7.38
N LYS A 624 -15.25 1.84 7.69
CA LYS A 624 -15.78 2.50 8.90
C LYS A 624 -17.31 2.47 8.93
N VAL A 625 -17.96 2.85 7.83
CA VAL A 625 -19.43 2.81 7.70
C VAL A 625 -19.94 1.40 7.88
N ALA A 626 -19.34 0.40 7.20
CA ALA A 626 -19.74 -0.99 7.34
C ALA A 626 -19.57 -1.52 8.78
N VAL A 627 -18.48 -1.17 9.47
CA VAL A 627 -18.25 -1.57 10.87
C VAL A 627 -19.28 -0.94 11.81
N ASP A 628 -19.65 0.32 11.59
CA ASP A 628 -20.72 0.98 12.35
C ASP A 628 -22.08 0.32 12.08
N GLU A 629 -22.42 0.00 10.83
CA GLU A 629 -23.66 -0.72 10.45
C GLU A 629 -23.73 -2.14 11.05
N VAL A 630 -22.65 -2.93 10.96
CA VAL A 630 -22.57 -4.25 11.60
C VAL A 630 -22.68 -4.12 13.12
N GLY A 631 -22.08 -3.08 13.70
CA GLY A 631 -22.20 -2.78 15.13
C GLY A 631 -23.66 -2.60 15.56
N GLU A 632 -24.42 -1.77 14.83
CA GLU A 632 -25.86 -1.57 15.09
C GLU A 632 -26.67 -2.86 14.89
N MET A 633 -26.41 -3.59 13.81
CA MET A 633 -27.09 -4.86 13.53
C MET A 633 -26.87 -5.89 14.64
N VAL A 634 -25.63 -6.03 15.12
CA VAL A 634 -25.27 -6.95 16.20
C VAL A 634 -25.99 -6.57 17.49
N ILE A 635 -26.05 -5.28 17.83
CA ILE A 635 -26.78 -4.79 19.01
C ILE A 635 -28.26 -5.18 18.90
N GLY A 636 -28.91 -4.88 17.77
CA GLY A 636 -30.32 -5.21 17.56
C GLY A 636 -30.60 -6.73 17.58
N LEU A 637 -29.71 -7.54 17.04
CA LEU A 637 -29.84 -9.01 17.03
C LEU A 637 -29.76 -9.59 18.44
N PHE A 638 -28.85 -9.08 19.28
CA PHE A 638 -28.77 -9.50 20.68
C PHE A 638 -29.95 -9.02 21.53
N GLU A 639 -30.52 -7.85 21.25
CA GLU A 639 -31.76 -7.40 21.89
C GLU A 639 -32.95 -8.31 21.54
N ASP A 640 -33.11 -8.70 20.27
CA ASP A 640 -34.18 -9.63 19.86
C ASP A 640 -33.99 -11.04 20.47
N LEU A 641 -32.74 -11.52 20.53
CA LEU A 641 -32.42 -12.79 21.20
C LEU A 641 -32.75 -12.77 22.69
N GLU A 642 -32.47 -11.66 23.37
CA GLU A 642 -32.75 -11.51 24.79
C GLU A 642 -34.26 -11.49 25.07
N LYS A 643 -35.05 -10.88 24.18
CA LYS A 643 -36.51 -10.94 24.19
C LYS A 643 -37.04 -12.37 23.96
N ARG A 644 -36.55 -13.07 22.93
CA ARG A 644 -36.95 -14.46 22.64
C ARG A 644 -36.57 -15.45 23.75
N ARG A 645 -35.45 -15.22 24.45
CA ARG A 645 -35.08 -15.99 25.65
C ARG A 645 -36.13 -15.84 26.75
N GLY A 646 -36.60 -14.61 26.99
CA GLY A 646 -37.67 -14.33 27.96
C GLY A 646 -38.98 -15.04 27.60
N GLU A 647 -39.39 -14.98 26.33
CA GLU A 647 -40.56 -15.70 25.81
C GLU A 647 -40.41 -17.23 25.94
N SER A 648 -39.23 -17.76 25.63
CA SER A 648 -38.94 -19.20 25.75
C SER A 648 -38.98 -19.69 27.20
N HIS A 649 -38.47 -18.90 28.16
CA HIS A 649 -38.59 -19.24 29.58
C HIS A 649 -40.04 -19.27 30.07
N ALA A 650 -40.91 -18.40 29.55
CA ALA A 650 -42.33 -18.42 29.88
C ALA A 650 -43.01 -19.71 29.39
N VAL A 651 -42.68 -20.16 28.18
CA VAL A 651 -43.18 -21.43 27.63
C VAL A 651 -42.66 -22.63 28.42
N VAL A 652 -41.39 -22.63 28.83
CA VAL A 652 -40.82 -23.69 29.68
C VAL A 652 -41.51 -23.75 31.05
N ALA A 653 -41.79 -22.60 31.68
CA ALA A 653 -42.53 -22.55 32.93
C ALA A 653 -43.97 -23.06 32.81
N GLU A 654 -44.63 -22.78 31.68
CA GLU A 654 -45.99 -23.28 31.38
C GLU A 654 -45.99 -24.81 31.15
N LEU A 655 -44.95 -25.34 30.51
CA LEU A 655 -44.75 -26.79 30.34
C LEU A 655 -44.46 -27.50 31.66
N GLU A 656 -43.68 -26.92 32.57
CA GLU A 656 -43.46 -27.47 33.92
C GLU A 656 -44.74 -27.47 34.76
N MET A 657 -45.60 -26.45 34.63
CA MET A 657 -46.92 -26.40 35.28
C MET A 657 -47.85 -27.52 34.78
N ILE A 658 -47.81 -27.85 33.49
CA ILE A 658 -48.57 -28.98 32.91
C ILE A 658 -48.04 -30.32 33.45
N LYS A 659 -46.72 -30.46 33.64
CA LYS A 659 -46.09 -31.63 34.25
C LYS A 659 -46.50 -31.83 35.71
N GLY A 660 -46.61 -30.75 36.48
CA GLY A 660 -47.05 -30.78 37.88
C GLY A 660 -48.54 -31.14 38.09
N ASN A 661 -49.39 -30.93 37.08
CA ASN A 661 -50.81 -31.30 37.11
C ASN A 661 -51.09 -32.74 36.60
N ALA A 662 -50.08 -33.43 36.08
CA ALA A 662 -50.18 -34.78 35.51
C ALA A 662 -49.55 -35.89 36.40
N ALA A 663 -48.89 -35.51 37.50
CA ALA A 663 -48.50 -36.40 38.60
C ALA A 663 -49.58 -36.37 39.69
#